data_AF-A0A821M2X5-F1
#
_entry.id   AF-A0A821M2X5-F1
#
_cell.length_a   1.000
_cell.length_b   1.000
_cell.length_c   1.000
_cell.angle_alpha   90.00
_cell.angle_beta   90.00
_cell.angle_gamma   90.00
#
_symmetry.space_group_name_H-M   'P 1'
#
loop_
_entity.id
_entity.type
_entity.pdbx_description
1 polymer ?
#
loop_
_entity_poly.entity_id
_entity_poly.type
_entity_poly.pdbx_seq_one_letter_code
_entity_poly.pdbx_strand_id
1 'polypeptide(L)'
;MVIVLYTMLESIHTDRDEQKKLKEQWINQRLDSLEDSIQDLDKEIKYARQKQNEKLTSTQQSKLLFENLTEKTVSQLTDNKTQTILFKSNNSNNQCIWRTSSPMNTTFDTRQLYDSLPFDNPDGGVWIQGFDIQYNASQWTSNNKLKIILMPHSHCDPGWLATYEQYFFHVVRPIINVMLGKLSENSKYKFVWAEMSFLSLWWNHAKNDQRELLKKFLNNKQLEIVTGGWVMNDEANTHYFSMLDQLIEGHQFIENTFGNITVQSSWANDPFGYSPTMAYLLQGSGIHYMAIQRIHYHIKKALAKTKQLEFLWQQTWDRTVSTRIFTHILPFYGYDIPHTCGPDPKICCQFDFRRGVNSFTGCSWGINPVFINDSNTHERAELLLDQYRKKAQLYRTNVLFIPLGDDFRYRLKYEAKLQFDNYDKLFTYMNQRTDWNVQIQYGTLSDYFEQILQEKSLTEFPSYAGDFFTYADRADNYWSGYYTSRAFFKRMNRIAESYLRATEILFSLAHAQVLEGKIVSYFPKDDLFTKLIIARQNLGIFQHHDGITGTARDHVVDDFGQKLLTVIMLSQLIMQQSAAYLLFQNYYSVHEQFLLLNQEFQTFDILPIRKLISFQNKKQTIRIIYIYNPTDQRRIEIVKILLDTYHVRVTSNKEPIQTCQIDPKWSNRRSNIMNQNQFELLILIDIEPYSIKEYTIHATTTTQQSCPLTKIEYINEKQAPTLSKPFQMSIIDRKKFQIENRFLSITFSKNGVLLNVQHKNFDEKIRFHTNMIRYGTLKESDHH
;
A
#
# COMPACT_ATOMS: atom_id res chain seq x y z
N MET A 1 -2.80 -31.33 3.76
CA MET A 1 -2.95 -30.10 2.95
C MET A 1 -3.95 -29.25 3.70
N VAL A 2 -3.52 -28.20 4.39
CA VAL A 2 -4.39 -27.38 5.25
C VAL A 2 -4.64 -26.09 4.49
N ILE A 3 -5.80 -26.02 3.83
CA ILE A 3 -6.31 -24.76 3.26
C ILE A 3 -6.69 -23.89 4.46
N VAL A 4 -5.93 -22.82 4.67
CA VAL A 4 -6.36 -21.69 5.49
C VAL A 4 -7.29 -20.87 4.62
N LEU A 5 -8.61 -21.05 4.79
CA LEU A 5 -9.61 -20.19 4.18
C LEU A 5 -9.71 -18.92 5.04
N TYR A 6 -8.95 -17.91 4.64
CA TYR A 6 -9.16 -16.53 5.05
C TYR A 6 -9.33 -15.74 3.75
N THR A 7 -10.52 -15.15 3.59
CA THR A 7 -11.00 -14.12 2.64
C THR A 7 -12.30 -14.51 1.91
N MET A 8 -13.11 -13.48 1.64
CA MET A 8 -14.44 -13.44 1.03
C MET A 8 -15.64 -13.45 2.00
N LEU A 9 -15.92 -12.29 2.57
CA LEU A 9 -17.29 -11.78 2.70
C LEU A 9 -17.28 -10.26 2.47
N GLU A 10 -17.12 -9.87 1.20
CA GLU A 10 -17.75 -8.65 0.68
C GLU A 10 -18.53 -9.04 -0.58
N SER A 11 -19.75 -8.50 -0.68
CA SER A 11 -20.73 -8.65 -1.76
C SER A 11 -21.44 -10.01 -1.89
N ILE A 12 -22.51 -10.19 -1.11
CA ILE A 12 -23.68 -10.96 -1.57
C ILE A 12 -24.73 -9.92 -1.96
N HIS A 13 -25.04 -9.85 -3.26
CA HIS A 13 -26.24 -9.17 -3.76
C HIS A 13 -27.45 -10.03 -3.37
N THR A 14 -28.17 -9.59 -2.34
CA THR A 14 -29.53 -10.05 -2.04
C THR A 14 -30.57 -9.14 -2.69
N ASP A 15 -31.71 -9.73 -3.01
CA ASP A 15 -32.84 -9.09 -3.71
C ASP A 15 -33.35 -7.84 -2.96
N ARG A 16 -33.77 -6.83 -3.72
CA ARG A 16 -34.03 -5.45 -3.21
C ARG A 16 -35.20 -5.40 -2.23
N ASP A 17 -36.15 -6.34 -2.36
CA ASP A 17 -37.32 -6.45 -1.48
C ASP A 17 -37.02 -7.18 -0.17
N GLU A 18 -36.02 -8.06 -0.16
CA GLU A 18 -35.61 -8.80 1.04
C GLU A 18 -34.76 -7.92 1.98
N GLN A 19 -33.91 -7.05 1.40
CA GLN A 19 -33.17 -6.03 2.15
C GLN A 19 -34.08 -5.02 2.86
N LYS A 20 -35.24 -4.69 2.28
CA LYS A 20 -36.19 -3.75 2.88
C LYS A 20 -36.86 -4.33 4.12
N LYS A 21 -37.31 -5.60 4.05
CA LYS A 21 -37.91 -6.31 5.18
C LYS A 21 -36.93 -6.56 6.34
N LEU A 22 -35.70 -6.96 6.02
CA LEU A 22 -34.66 -7.18 7.04
C LEU A 22 -34.26 -5.86 7.73
N LYS A 23 -34.26 -4.75 7.00
CA LYS A 23 -33.97 -3.43 7.57
C LYS A 23 -35.09 -2.92 8.48
N GLU A 24 -36.35 -3.14 8.13
CA GLU A 24 -37.49 -2.81 8.99
C GLU A 24 -37.53 -3.66 10.26
N GLN A 25 -37.26 -4.97 10.17
CA GLN A 25 -37.15 -5.84 11.35
C GLN A 25 -35.99 -5.44 12.26
N TRP A 26 -34.83 -5.09 11.69
CA TRP A 26 -33.67 -4.66 12.47
C TRP A 26 -33.92 -3.32 13.18
N ILE A 27 -34.60 -2.37 12.52
CA ILE A 27 -34.96 -1.08 13.12
C ILE A 27 -35.91 -1.28 14.30
N ASN A 28 -36.93 -2.13 14.15
CA ASN A 28 -37.90 -2.38 15.23
C ASN A 28 -37.25 -3.07 16.44
N GLN A 29 -36.39 -4.07 16.23
CA GLN A 29 -35.63 -4.70 17.32
C GLN A 29 -34.68 -3.73 18.04
N ARG A 30 -34.15 -2.73 17.32
CA ARG A 30 -33.28 -1.70 17.89
C ARG A 30 -34.08 -0.68 18.70
N LEU A 31 -35.30 -0.36 18.28
CA LEU A 31 -36.21 0.52 19.01
C LEU A 31 -36.68 -0.12 20.32
N ASP A 32 -37.07 -1.39 20.30
CA ASP A 32 -37.49 -2.12 21.51
C ASP A 32 -36.34 -2.19 22.55
N SER A 33 -35.12 -2.49 22.08
CA SER A 33 -33.92 -2.52 22.95
C SER A 33 -33.55 -1.15 23.53
N LEU A 34 -33.85 -0.06 22.82
CA LEU A 34 -33.61 1.30 23.30
C LEU A 34 -34.67 1.73 24.32
N GLU A 35 -35.93 1.34 24.14
CA GLU A 35 -36.99 1.57 25.13
C GLU A 35 -36.70 0.85 26.45
N ASP A 36 -36.26 -0.41 26.40
CA ASP A 36 -35.85 -1.17 27.59
C ASP A 36 -34.66 -0.50 28.32
N SER A 37 -33.67 -0.03 27.56
CA SER A 37 -32.49 0.66 28.13
C SER A 37 -32.85 1.99 28.78
N ILE A 38 -33.81 2.73 28.22
CA ILE A 38 -34.31 3.99 28.80
C ILE A 38 -35.08 3.72 30.09
N GLN A 39 -35.89 2.67 30.16
CA GLN A 39 -36.63 2.30 31.36
C GLN A 39 -35.70 1.90 32.53
N ASP A 40 -34.60 1.19 32.24
CA ASP A 40 -33.63 0.80 33.27
C ASP A 40 -32.78 1.99 33.76
N LEU A 41 -32.40 2.92 32.86
CA LEU A 41 -31.78 4.19 33.26
C LEU A 41 -32.69 5.04 34.15
N ASP A 42 -33.99 5.09 33.87
CA ASP A 42 -34.94 5.86 34.66
C ASP A 42 -35.17 5.26 36.07
N LYS A 43 -35.06 3.93 36.20
CA LYS A 43 -35.02 3.22 37.50
C LYS A 43 -33.74 3.55 38.27
N GLU A 44 -32.58 3.55 37.62
CA GLU A 44 -31.30 3.89 38.27
C GLU A 44 -31.27 5.34 38.74
N ILE A 45 -31.82 6.28 37.96
CA ILE A 45 -31.93 7.70 38.34
C ILE A 45 -32.87 7.88 39.54
N LYS A 46 -34.01 7.17 39.57
CA LYS A 46 -34.92 7.20 40.73
C LYS A 46 -34.26 6.61 41.98
N TYR A 47 -33.53 5.51 41.85
CA TYR A 47 -32.76 4.91 42.96
C TYR A 47 -31.64 5.84 43.46
N ALA A 48 -30.93 6.52 42.56
CA ALA A 48 -29.89 7.49 42.91
C ALA A 48 -30.45 8.72 43.65
N ARG A 49 -31.62 9.23 43.22
CA ARG A 49 -32.31 10.35 43.90
C ARG A 49 -32.83 9.95 45.28
N GLN A 50 -33.28 8.71 45.45
CA GLN A 50 -33.71 8.17 46.75
C GLN A 50 -32.54 8.06 47.73
N LYS A 51 -31.37 7.59 47.28
CA LYS A 51 -30.11 7.55 48.07
C LYS A 51 -29.54 8.93 48.40
N GLN A 52 -29.81 9.95 47.59
CA GLN A 52 -29.34 11.31 47.81
C GLN A 52 -30.16 12.03 48.90
N ASN A 53 -31.47 11.79 48.98
CA ASN A 53 -32.34 12.36 50.01
C ASN A 53 -32.13 11.75 51.40
N GLU A 54 -31.57 10.53 51.50
CA GLU A 54 -31.21 9.88 52.77
C GLU A 54 -29.88 10.38 53.38
N LYS A 55 -29.07 11.14 52.61
CA LYS A 55 -27.75 11.62 53.03
C LYS A 55 -27.71 13.11 53.42
N LEU A 56 -28.88 13.78 53.43
CA LEU A 56 -29.04 15.23 53.60
C LEU A 56 -29.44 15.67 55.03
N THR A 57 -29.44 14.77 56.02
CA THR A 57 -29.82 15.06 57.41
C THR A 57 -28.67 15.11 58.43
N SER A 58 -27.41 15.14 58.01
CA SER A 58 -26.26 15.16 58.95
C SER A 58 -25.15 16.16 58.62
N THR A 59 -25.46 17.32 58.02
CA THR A 59 -24.46 18.37 57.77
C THR A 59 -25.04 19.76 57.96
N GLN A 60 -25.40 20.10 59.21
CA GLN A 60 -25.91 21.44 59.56
C GLN A 60 -25.13 22.16 60.67
N GLN A 61 -23.94 21.69 61.08
CA GLN A 61 -23.20 22.34 62.19
C GLN A 61 -21.71 22.60 61.96
N SER A 62 -21.16 22.36 60.78
CA SER A 62 -19.79 22.78 60.42
C SER A 62 -19.74 23.86 59.33
N LYS A 63 -20.91 24.37 58.94
CA LYS A 63 -21.14 25.38 57.88
C LYS A 63 -20.87 26.84 58.31
N LEU A 64 -20.30 27.05 59.50
CA LEU A 64 -20.14 28.40 60.08
C LEU A 64 -18.70 28.79 60.41
N LEU A 65 -17.71 27.93 60.10
CA LEU A 65 -16.29 28.22 60.41
C LEU A 65 -15.35 28.29 59.19
N PHE A 66 -15.85 28.03 57.98
CA PHE A 66 -15.03 28.07 56.75
C PHE A 66 -15.44 29.18 55.76
N GLU A 67 -16.46 29.97 56.07
CA GLU A 67 -16.95 31.07 55.22
C GLU A 67 -16.10 32.36 55.30
N ASN A 68 -15.00 32.39 56.06
CA ASN A 68 -14.18 33.59 56.22
C ASN A 68 -12.70 33.47 55.78
N LEU A 69 -12.26 32.36 55.18
CA LEU A 69 -10.83 32.14 54.91
C LEU A 69 -10.43 31.75 53.48
N THR A 70 -11.34 31.71 52.51
CA THR A 70 -10.98 31.31 51.13
C THR A 70 -11.67 32.11 50.03
N GLU A 71 -11.96 33.39 50.26
CA GLU A 71 -12.51 34.27 49.22
C GLU A 71 -11.47 34.83 48.23
N LYS A 72 -10.22 34.33 48.21
CA LYS A 72 -9.19 34.83 47.29
C LYS A 72 -8.34 33.84 46.50
N THR A 73 -8.53 32.52 46.61
CA THR A 73 -7.60 31.61 45.89
C THR A 73 -8.12 30.23 45.48
N VAL A 74 -9.43 30.04 45.27
CA VAL A 74 -9.95 28.76 44.73
C VAL A 74 -11.07 29.02 43.71
N SER A 75 -10.71 29.47 42.52
CA SER A 75 -11.55 29.34 41.31
C SER A 75 -10.84 28.58 40.19
N GLN A 76 -9.79 27.83 40.53
CA GLN A 76 -9.11 26.93 39.61
C GLN A 76 -8.80 25.63 40.36
N LEU A 77 -9.12 24.50 39.72
CA LEU A 77 -8.81 23.13 40.12
C LEU A 77 -9.81 22.48 41.09
N THR A 78 -10.88 21.90 40.54
CA THR A 78 -11.25 20.48 40.74
C THR A 78 -12.54 20.16 39.98
N ASP A 79 -12.40 19.50 38.82
CA ASP A 79 -13.21 18.33 38.44
C ASP A 79 -12.67 17.77 37.11
N ASN A 80 -11.57 17.02 37.22
CA ASN A 80 -11.13 16.10 36.19
C ASN A 80 -12.07 14.89 36.18
N LYS A 81 -13.17 15.00 35.42
CA LYS A 81 -13.85 13.84 34.85
C LYS A 81 -13.19 13.51 33.52
N THR A 82 -12.88 12.23 33.37
CA THR A 82 -12.44 11.51 32.15
C THR A 82 -12.82 12.25 30.86
N GLN A 83 -11.87 12.97 30.27
CA GLN A 83 -12.04 13.50 28.91
C GLN A 83 -11.62 12.40 27.93
N THR A 84 -12.62 11.76 27.32
CA THR A 84 -12.44 11.19 25.99
C THR A 84 -12.10 12.35 25.06
N ILE A 85 -10.86 12.42 24.58
CA ILE A 85 -10.46 13.40 23.56
C ILE A 85 -11.04 12.92 22.23
N LEU A 86 -12.35 13.09 22.05
CA LEU A 86 -12.96 13.13 20.73
C LEU A 86 -12.83 14.57 20.26
N PHE A 87 -11.98 14.79 19.25
CA PHE A 87 -12.02 16.00 18.45
C PHE A 87 -13.44 16.15 17.87
N LYS A 88 -14.29 16.94 18.53
CA LYS A 88 -15.51 17.44 17.91
C LYS A 88 -15.09 18.45 16.86
N SER A 89 -15.03 17.99 15.62
CA SER A 89 -15.04 18.85 14.44
C SER A 89 -16.33 19.68 14.46
N ASN A 90 -16.20 20.98 14.79
CA ASN A 90 -17.25 21.97 14.60
C ASN A 90 -17.29 22.39 13.11
N ASN A 91 -17.62 21.46 12.22
CA ASN A 91 -18.02 21.78 10.86
C ASN A 91 -19.44 21.25 10.62
N SER A 92 -20.42 22.06 10.98
CA SER A 92 -21.85 21.80 10.81
C SER A 92 -22.36 21.85 9.35
N ASN A 93 -21.46 21.87 8.34
CA ASN A 93 -21.84 21.89 6.92
C ASN A 93 -21.30 20.74 6.06
N ASN A 94 -20.54 19.78 6.61
CA ASN A 94 -20.14 18.57 5.86
C ASN A 94 -20.95 17.38 6.36
N GLN A 95 -22.21 17.28 5.92
CA GLN A 95 -22.98 16.04 6.11
C GLN A 95 -22.28 14.90 5.36
N CYS A 96 -21.85 13.86 6.09
CA CYS A 96 -21.42 12.61 5.46
C CYS A 96 -22.56 12.08 4.59
N ILE A 97 -22.36 12.05 3.27
CA ILE A 97 -23.42 11.69 2.33
C ILE A 97 -23.57 10.16 2.33
N TRP A 98 -24.64 9.66 2.94
CA TRP A 98 -24.93 8.22 3.01
C TRP A 98 -25.29 7.64 1.62
N ARG A 99 -25.09 6.33 1.45
CA ARG A 99 -25.14 5.55 0.20
C ARG A 99 -26.55 5.40 -0.45
N THR A 100 -27.48 6.33 -0.22
CA THR A 100 -28.87 6.23 -0.72
C THR A 100 -29.09 6.68 -2.17
N SER A 101 -28.21 7.51 -2.76
CA SER A 101 -28.30 7.91 -4.17
C SER A 101 -27.20 7.30 -5.05
N SER A 102 -27.41 7.26 -6.37
CA SER A 102 -26.41 6.71 -7.31
C SER A 102 -25.14 7.56 -7.33
N PRO A 103 -23.96 6.98 -7.67
CA PRO A 103 -22.76 7.74 -8.02
C PRO A 103 -23.03 8.76 -9.14
N MET A 104 -22.18 9.78 -9.27
CA MET A 104 -22.28 10.69 -10.41
C MET A 104 -21.90 9.94 -11.69
N ASN A 105 -22.73 10.03 -12.74
CA ASN A 105 -22.43 9.42 -14.03
C ASN A 105 -21.09 9.95 -14.57
N THR A 106 -20.21 9.03 -14.96
CA THR A 106 -19.00 9.33 -15.73
C THR A 106 -19.28 9.34 -17.22
N THR A 107 -18.34 9.89 -18.01
CA THR A 107 -18.41 9.79 -19.48
C THR A 107 -18.26 8.34 -19.93
N PHE A 108 -17.36 7.58 -19.29
CA PHE A 108 -17.23 6.14 -19.44
C PHE A 108 -16.66 5.52 -18.16
N ASP A 109 -16.81 4.21 -18.01
CA ASP A 109 -16.19 3.43 -16.94
C ASP A 109 -15.48 2.19 -17.50
N THR A 110 -14.62 1.56 -16.70
CA THR A 110 -13.87 0.35 -17.11
C THR A 110 -14.78 -0.73 -17.66
N ARG A 111 -15.92 -0.99 -17.03
CA ARG A 111 -16.82 -2.07 -17.42
C ARG A 111 -17.48 -1.79 -18.75
N GLN A 112 -18.04 -0.59 -18.94
CA GLN A 112 -18.62 -0.15 -20.19
C GLN A 112 -17.59 -0.22 -21.32
N LEU A 113 -16.35 0.21 -21.05
CA LEU A 113 -15.29 0.17 -22.03
C LEU A 113 -14.96 -1.28 -22.41
N TYR A 114 -14.81 -2.18 -21.44
CA TYR A 114 -14.51 -3.60 -21.69
C TYR A 114 -15.65 -4.31 -22.44
N ASP A 115 -16.90 -4.10 -22.03
CA ASP A 115 -18.07 -4.71 -22.66
C ASP A 115 -18.26 -4.24 -24.12
N SER A 116 -17.73 -3.06 -24.47
CA SER A 116 -17.82 -2.47 -25.81
C SER A 116 -16.71 -2.89 -26.78
N LEU A 117 -15.60 -3.42 -26.28
CA LEU A 117 -14.40 -3.67 -27.09
C LEU A 117 -14.31 -5.14 -27.53
N PRO A 118 -13.99 -5.41 -28.80
CA PRO A 118 -13.87 -6.78 -29.30
C PRO A 118 -12.58 -7.48 -28.82
N PHE A 119 -11.59 -6.71 -28.35
CA PHE A 119 -10.24 -7.20 -28.01
C PHE A 119 -9.57 -7.99 -29.14
N ASP A 120 -9.82 -7.59 -30.39
CA ASP A 120 -9.09 -8.09 -31.55
C ASP A 120 -7.68 -7.48 -31.61
N ASN A 121 -6.75 -8.19 -32.25
CA ASN A 121 -5.35 -7.78 -32.38
C ASN A 121 -4.94 -7.62 -33.87
N PRO A 122 -5.62 -6.76 -34.66
CA PRO A 122 -5.23 -6.53 -36.05
C PRO A 122 -3.96 -5.67 -36.11
N ASP A 123 -3.11 -5.95 -37.11
CA ASP A 123 -1.90 -5.16 -37.39
C ASP A 123 -2.27 -3.73 -37.82
N GLY A 124 -1.86 -2.75 -37.01
CA GLY A 124 -2.06 -1.32 -37.23
C GLY A 124 -1.01 -0.66 -38.13
N GLY A 125 -0.03 -1.41 -38.66
CA GLY A 125 1.07 -0.92 -39.48
C GLY A 125 2.27 -0.51 -38.63
N VAL A 126 2.87 0.66 -38.90
CA VAL A 126 4.06 1.12 -38.16
C VAL A 126 3.77 1.29 -36.66
N TRP A 127 2.55 1.69 -36.32
CA TRP A 127 2.00 1.56 -34.98
C TRP A 127 1.20 0.26 -34.90
N ILE A 128 1.91 -0.84 -34.63
CA ILE A 128 1.39 -2.23 -34.68
C ILE A 128 0.06 -2.40 -33.94
N GLN A 129 -0.11 -1.73 -32.79
CA GLN A 129 -1.28 -1.90 -31.92
C GLN A 129 -2.37 -0.85 -32.14
N GLY A 130 -2.18 0.08 -33.08
CA GLY A 130 -3.07 1.19 -33.31
C GLY A 130 -3.68 1.18 -34.70
N PHE A 131 -3.45 2.26 -35.41
CA PHE A 131 -3.97 2.57 -36.73
C PHE A 131 -3.08 3.62 -37.39
N ASP A 132 -3.20 3.76 -38.71
CA ASP A 132 -2.48 4.81 -39.44
C ASP A 132 -3.01 6.21 -39.08
N ILE A 133 -2.13 7.08 -38.60
CA ILE A 133 -2.49 8.41 -38.12
C ILE A 133 -2.23 9.44 -39.21
N GLN A 134 -3.29 10.12 -39.62
CA GLN A 134 -3.26 11.22 -40.58
C GLN A 134 -3.58 12.54 -39.89
N TYR A 135 -2.99 13.64 -40.37
CA TYR A 135 -3.26 14.98 -39.86
C TYR A 135 -3.35 15.99 -41.00
N ASN A 136 -4.11 17.06 -40.79
CA ASN A 136 -4.12 18.20 -41.69
C ASN A 136 -3.07 19.23 -41.22
N ALA A 137 -2.05 19.50 -42.04
CA ALA A 137 -1.00 20.46 -41.70
C ALA A 137 -1.52 21.90 -41.49
N SER A 138 -2.65 22.25 -42.10
CA SER A 138 -3.28 23.59 -41.96
C SER A 138 -4.01 23.82 -40.63
N GLN A 139 -4.15 22.79 -39.78
CA GLN A 139 -4.80 22.94 -38.47
C GLN A 139 -3.99 23.82 -37.50
N TRP A 140 -2.68 23.94 -37.73
CA TRP A 140 -1.79 24.82 -36.97
C TRP A 140 -1.52 26.09 -37.76
N THR A 141 -1.70 27.23 -37.08
CA THR A 141 -1.51 28.58 -37.65
C THR A 141 -0.59 29.39 -36.75
N SER A 142 -0.21 30.59 -37.20
CA SER A 142 0.64 31.49 -36.41
C SER A 142 0.06 31.82 -35.04
N ASN A 143 -1.28 31.87 -34.93
CA ASN A 143 -2.02 32.12 -33.69
C ASN A 143 -2.43 30.83 -32.94
N ASN A 144 -2.23 29.66 -33.53
CA ASN A 144 -2.61 28.37 -32.97
C ASN A 144 -1.53 27.32 -33.26
N LYS A 145 -0.36 27.52 -32.66
CA LYS A 145 0.82 26.67 -32.87
C LYS A 145 0.71 25.36 -32.09
N LEU A 146 1.35 24.31 -32.61
CA LEU A 146 1.61 23.10 -31.84
C LEU A 146 2.72 23.39 -30.81
N LYS A 147 2.40 23.32 -29.52
CA LYS A 147 3.35 23.46 -28.41
C LYS A 147 3.84 22.08 -28.00
N ILE A 148 5.15 21.86 -27.97
CA ILE A 148 5.76 20.57 -27.68
C ILE A 148 6.64 20.71 -26.45
N ILE A 149 6.31 19.93 -25.42
CA ILE A 149 7.03 19.86 -24.15
C ILE A 149 7.82 18.55 -24.11
N LEU A 150 9.13 18.65 -24.30
CA LEU A 150 10.06 17.52 -24.20
C LEU A 150 10.56 17.39 -22.76
N MET A 151 10.32 16.24 -22.12
CA MET A 151 10.65 15.97 -20.73
C MET A 151 11.75 14.91 -20.61
N PRO A 152 13.03 15.32 -20.44
CA PRO A 152 14.10 14.41 -20.10
C PRO A 152 13.85 13.69 -18.75
N HIS A 153 13.95 12.36 -18.73
CA HIS A 153 13.78 11.55 -17.51
C HIS A 153 14.72 10.33 -17.50
N SER A 154 14.89 9.72 -16.33
CA SER A 154 15.54 8.42 -16.19
C SER A 154 14.69 7.55 -15.29
N HIS A 155 14.24 6.39 -15.77
CA HIS A 155 13.58 5.39 -14.94
C HIS A 155 14.65 4.65 -14.12
N CYS A 156 14.50 4.58 -12.80
CA CYS A 156 15.54 4.04 -11.92
C CYS A 156 14.93 3.08 -10.89
N ASP A 157 14.93 1.78 -11.21
CA ASP A 157 14.37 0.74 -10.36
C ASP A 157 15.13 0.57 -9.04
N PRO A 158 14.46 0.72 -7.88
CA PRO A 158 15.03 0.44 -6.55
C PRO A 158 15.22 -1.06 -6.25
N GLY A 159 15.67 -1.83 -7.24
CA GLY A 159 15.92 -3.27 -7.17
C GLY A 159 15.14 -4.04 -8.24
N TRP A 160 15.83 -4.64 -9.21
CA TRP A 160 15.21 -5.44 -10.28
C TRP A 160 16.18 -6.50 -10.81
N LEU A 161 17.15 -6.10 -11.64
CA LEU A 161 18.23 -6.98 -12.10
C LEU A 161 19.45 -6.96 -11.17
N ALA A 162 19.62 -5.87 -10.44
CA ALA A 162 20.61 -5.67 -9.39
C ALA A 162 19.89 -5.15 -8.13
N THR A 163 20.55 -5.18 -6.97
CA THR A 163 19.97 -4.67 -5.72
C THR A 163 19.89 -3.14 -5.72
N TYR A 164 19.08 -2.59 -4.81
CA TYR A 164 18.96 -1.15 -4.59
C TYR A 164 20.33 -0.47 -4.45
N GLU A 165 21.21 -0.99 -3.58
CA GLU A 165 22.54 -0.43 -3.34
C GLU A 165 23.47 -0.59 -4.55
N GLN A 166 23.41 -1.72 -5.26
CA GLN A 166 24.22 -1.94 -6.46
C GLN A 166 23.87 -0.94 -7.57
N TYR A 167 22.57 -0.74 -7.83
CA TYR A 167 22.12 0.29 -8.75
C TYR A 167 22.54 1.68 -8.29
N PHE A 168 22.42 2.00 -7.01
CA PHE A 168 22.84 3.29 -6.48
C PHE A 168 24.30 3.60 -6.80
N PHE A 169 25.22 2.73 -6.37
CA PHE A 169 26.65 3.01 -6.47
C PHE A 169 27.16 2.95 -7.91
N HIS A 170 26.65 2.04 -8.73
CA HIS A 170 27.18 1.83 -10.07
C HIS A 170 26.44 2.60 -11.15
N VAL A 171 25.19 3.01 -10.94
CA VAL A 171 24.32 3.51 -12.00
C VAL A 171 23.68 4.86 -11.64
N VAL A 172 22.90 4.91 -10.57
CA VAL A 172 22.03 6.05 -10.24
C VAL A 172 22.81 7.27 -9.75
N ARG A 173 23.81 7.08 -8.88
CA ARG A 173 24.65 8.19 -8.42
C ARG A 173 25.35 8.91 -9.60
N PRO A 174 25.95 8.20 -10.57
CA PRO A 174 26.42 8.82 -11.82
C PRO A 174 25.35 9.62 -12.56
N ILE A 175 24.13 9.09 -12.72
CA ILE A 175 23.02 9.77 -13.42
C ILE A 175 22.72 11.14 -12.80
N ILE A 176 22.50 11.17 -11.48
CA ILE A 176 22.21 12.42 -10.75
C ILE A 176 23.37 13.41 -10.93
N ASN A 177 24.61 12.97 -10.76
CA ASN A 177 25.79 13.83 -10.92
C ASN A 177 25.95 14.40 -12.33
N VAL A 178 25.70 13.57 -13.36
CA VAL A 178 25.77 13.99 -14.76
C VAL A 178 24.68 15.01 -15.06
N MET A 179 23.45 14.77 -14.62
CA MET A 179 22.34 15.68 -14.87
C MET A 179 22.47 17.01 -14.11
N LEU A 180 22.96 17.02 -12.87
CA LEU A 180 23.30 18.28 -12.18
C LEU A 180 24.35 19.09 -12.97
N GLY A 181 25.37 18.41 -13.51
CA GLY A 181 26.35 19.03 -14.39
C GLY A 181 25.70 19.59 -15.66
N LYS A 182 24.85 18.80 -16.32
CA LYS A 182 24.19 19.19 -17.57
C LYS A 182 23.24 20.38 -17.37
N LEU A 183 22.40 20.37 -16.34
CA LEU A 183 21.50 21.46 -15.99
C LEU A 183 22.23 22.78 -15.69
N SER A 184 23.48 22.71 -15.21
CA SER A 184 24.33 23.89 -14.97
C SER A 184 24.75 24.60 -16.26
N GLU A 185 24.75 23.92 -17.40
CA GLU A 185 25.22 24.47 -18.68
C GLU A 185 24.22 25.44 -19.32
N ASN A 186 22.91 25.24 -19.09
CA ASN A 186 21.87 26.03 -19.73
C ASN A 186 20.60 26.05 -18.86
N SER A 187 20.11 27.25 -18.53
CA SER A 187 18.91 27.44 -17.70
C SER A 187 17.62 26.92 -18.33
N LYS A 188 17.61 26.68 -19.66
CA LYS A 188 16.48 26.09 -20.38
C LYS A 188 16.39 24.59 -20.23
N TYR A 189 17.46 23.91 -19.84
CA TYR A 189 17.42 22.45 -19.69
C TYR A 189 16.57 22.06 -18.49
N LYS A 190 15.80 21.00 -18.68
CA LYS A 190 14.88 20.43 -17.69
C LYS A 190 15.19 18.96 -17.46
N PHE A 191 14.85 18.47 -16.28
CA PHE A 191 14.87 17.06 -15.93
C PHE A 191 13.81 16.77 -14.86
N VAL A 192 13.35 15.53 -14.76
CA VAL A 192 12.45 15.10 -13.69
C VAL A 192 13.05 13.93 -12.90
N TRP A 193 12.67 13.82 -11.63
CA TRP A 193 13.11 12.73 -10.74
C TRP A 193 11.93 12.17 -9.93
N ALA A 194 11.79 10.83 -9.87
CA ALA A 194 10.65 10.18 -9.24
C ALA A 194 11.00 9.45 -7.92
N GLU A 195 12.06 8.65 -7.89
CA GLU A 195 12.35 7.75 -6.77
C GLU A 195 13.11 8.45 -5.64
N MET A 196 12.40 8.86 -4.58
CA MET A 196 13.02 9.59 -3.47
C MET A 196 13.99 8.74 -2.65
N SER A 197 13.84 7.40 -2.65
CA SER A 197 14.81 6.49 -2.04
C SER A 197 16.24 6.77 -2.53
N PHE A 198 16.44 6.73 -3.85
CA PHE A 198 17.74 7.01 -4.44
C PHE A 198 18.20 8.46 -4.23
N LEU A 199 17.30 9.44 -4.29
CA LEU A 199 17.66 10.85 -4.08
C LEU A 199 18.12 11.09 -2.63
N SER A 200 17.46 10.46 -1.66
CA SER A 200 17.84 10.48 -0.25
C SER A 200 19.19 9.82 -0.01
N LEU A 201 19.42 8.63 -0.59
CA LEU A 201 20.72 7.97 -0.52
C LEU A 201 21.81 8.79 -1.20
N TRP A 202 21.53 9.39 -2.36
CA TRP A 202 22.44 10.32 -3.03
C TRP A 202 22.77 11.52 -2.14
N TRP A 203 21.75 12.13 -1.53
CA TRP A 203 21.90 13.30 -0.67
C TRP A 203 22.89 13.02 0.45
N ASN A 204 22.78 11.86 1.11
CA ASN A 204 23.68 11.45 2.19
C ASN A 204 25.15 11.32 1.75
N HIS A 205 25.41 10.97 0.49
CA HIS A 205 26.75 10.83 -0.08
C HIS A 205 27.25 12.05 -0.87
N ALA A 206 26.38 13.02 -1.17
CA ALA A 206 26.69 14.20 -1.95
C ALA A 206 27.51 15.21 -1.15
N LYS A 207 28.42 15.90 -1.83
CA LYS A 207 29.14 17.06 -1.26
C LYS A 207 28.22 18.27 -1.16
N ASN A 208 28.56 19.23 -0.28
CA ASN A 208 27.73 20.42 -0.06
C ASN A 208 27.49 21.25 -1.33
N ASP A 209 28.49 21.41 -2.20
CA ASP A 209 28.35 22.10 -3.49
C ASP A 209 27.32 21.42 -4.40
N GLN A 210 27.32 20.09 -4.45
CA GLN A 210 26.33 19.33 -5.23
C GLN A 210 24.92 19.44 -4.64
N ARG A 211 24.81 19.40 -3.31
CA ARG A 211 23.55 19.59 -2.58
C ARG A 211 22.93 20.96 -2.86
N GLU A 212 23.74 22.02 -2.87
CA GLU A 212 23.28 23.37 -3.20
C GLU A 212 22.90 23.52 -4.68
N LEU A 213 23.59 22.84 -5.60
CA LEU A 213 23.17 22.76 -7.00
C LEU A 213 21.80 22.08 -7.15
N LEU A 214 21.57 20.95 -6.47
CA LEU A 214 20.27 20.27 -6.49
C LEU A 214 19.16 21.21 -5.99
N LYS A 215 19.35 21.84 -4.83
CA LYS A 215 18.39 22.82 -4.28
C LYS A 215 18.14 23.98 -5.25
N LYS A 216 19.18 24.53 -5.88
CA LYS A 216 19.06 25.60 -6.88
C LYS A 216 18.18 25.15 -8.05
N PHE A 217 18.36 23.94 -8.56
CA PHE A 217 17.61 23.43 -9.71
C PHE A 217 16.16 23.08 -9.38
N LEU A 218 15.88 22.64 -8.15
CA LEU A 218 14.51 22.50 -7.67
C LEU A 218 13.82 23.87 -7.57
N ASN A 219 14.49 24.86 -6.95
CA ASN A 219 13.93 26.20 -6.74
C ASN A 219 13.69 26.98 -8.04
N ASN A 220 14.57 26.82 -9.04
CA ASN A 220 14.40 27.47 -10.35
C ASN A 220 13.60 26.61 -11.36
N LYS A 221 13.03 25.49 -10.89
CA LYS A 221 12.21 24.55 -11.69
C LYS A 221 12.95 23.93 -12.88
N GLN A 222 14.28 23.89 -12.90
CA GLN A 222 15.03 23.09 -13.90
C GLN A 222 14.95 21.60 -13.59
N LEU A 223 14.84 21.24 -12.31
CA LEU A 223 14.55 19.89 -11.86
C LEU A 223 13.18 19.87 -11.19
N GLU A 224 12.30 18.96 -11.61
CA GLU A 224 11.03 18.73 -10.92
C GLU A 224 11.05 17.34 -10.25
N ILE A 225 10.58 17.29 -9.01
CA ILE A 225 10.23 16.02 -8.35
C ILE A 225 8.81 15.64 -8.76
N VAL A 226 8.64 14.47 -9.37
CA VAL A 226 7.35 13.93 -9.80
C VAL A 226 6.94 12.75 -8.91
N THR A 227 5.67 12.68 -8.50
CA THR A 227 5.12 11.79 -7.47
C THR A 227 5.71 12.01 -6.07
N GLY A 228 7.04 12.03 -5.92
CA GLY A 228 7.73 12.26 -4.66
C GLY A 228 7.65 11.09 -3.66
N GLY A 229 7.21 9.91 -4.11
CA GLY A 229 7.19 8.71 -3.27
C GLY A 229 8.59 8.15 -3.05
N TRP A 230 8.76 7.36 -1.99
CA TRP A 230 10.00 6.62 -1.76
C TRP A 230 10.36 5.73 -2.96
N VAL A 231 9.34 5.13 -3.59
CA VAL A 231 9.45 4.35 -4.82
C VAL A 231 8.29 4.64 -5.76
N MET A 232 8.42 4.25 -7.02
CA MET A 232 7.25 4.02 -7.88
C MET A 232 6.65 2.65 -7.53
N ASN A 233 5.61 2.63 -6.69
CA ASN A 233 5.08 1.38 -6.15
C ASN A 233 4.27 0.57 -7.16
N ASP A 234 4.16 -0.75 -6.94
CA ASP A 234 3.13 -1.58 -7.58
C ASP A 234 1.74 -1.10 -7.16
N GLU A 235 0.77 -1.20 -8.07
CA GLU A 235 -0.63 -0.81 -7.85
C GLU A 235 -1.60 -1.98 -7.72
N ALA A 236 -1.16 -3.24 -7.95
CA ALA A 236 -2.00 -4.42 -7.82
C ALA A 236 -1.89 -5.11 -6.44
N ASN A 237 -0.66 -5.40 -6.00
CA ASN A 237 -0.41 -6.20 -4.79
C ASN A 237 -0.15 -5.35 -3.55
N THR A 238 0.11 -4.06 -3.71
CA THR A 238 0.41 -3.14 -2.60
C THR A 238 -0.85 -2.84 -1.81
N HIS A 239 -0.77 -2.90 -0.47
CA HIS A 239 -1.89 -2.48 0.38
C HIS A 239 -1.91 -0.95 0.48
N TYR A 240 -3.08 -0.33 0.58
CA TYR A 240 -3.18 1.15 0.65
C TYR A 240 -2.35 1.76 1.78
N PHE A 241 -2.17 1.03 2.90
CA PHE A 241 -1.27 1.43 3.99
C PHE A 241 0.15 1.69 3.45
N SER A 242 0.71 0.73 2.71
CA SER A 242 2.09 0.82 2.21
C SER A 242 2.21 1.76 1.01
N MET A 243 1.14 1.91 0.20
CA MET A 243 1.08 2.96 -0.84
C MET A 243 1.21 4.35 -0.22
N LEU A 244 0.50 4.58 0.90
CA LEU A 244 0.54 5.85 1.63
C LEU A 244 1.84 6.02 2.43
N ASP A 245 2.30 4.98 3.12
CA ASP A 245 3.51 5.02 3.96
C ASP A 245 4.75 5.39 3.13
N GLN A 246 4.95 4.74 1.97
CA GLN A 246 6.07 5.09 1.09
C GLN A 246 5.95 6.52 0.51
N LEU A 247 4.72 7.01 0.30
CA LEU A 247 4.48 8.36 -0.18
C LEU A 247 4.81 9.39 0.92
N ILE A 248 4.39 9.11 2.16
CA ILE A 248 4.73 9.91 3.34
C ILE A 248 6.24 9.98 3.53
N GLU A 249 6.96 8.85 3.46
CA GLU A 249 8.41 8.82 3.66
C GLU A 249 9.15 9.68 2.62
N GLY A 250 8.75 9.61 1.35
CA GLY A 250 9.31 10.46 0.31
C GLY A 250 9.00 11.95 0.51
N HIS A 251 7.76 12.30 0.84
CA HIS A 251 7.34 13.70 1.06
C HIS A 251 7.95 14.29 2.33
N GLN A 252 8.10 13.52 3.41
CA GLN A 252 8.81 13.95 4.61
C GLN A 252 10.29 14.23 4.32
N PHE A 253 10.94 13.41 3.49
CA PHE A 253 12.30 13.71 3.06
C PHE A 253 12.37 15.03 2.27
N ILE A 254 11.43 15.28 1.36
CA ILE A 254 11.35 16.51 0.57
C ILE A 254 11.17 17.72 1.50
N GLU A 255 10.19 17.68 2.40
CA GLU A 255 9.90 18.76 3.34
C GLU A 255 11.11 19.06 4.24
N ASN A 256 11.69 18.04 4.87
CA ASN A 256 12.80 18.20 5.80
C ASN A 256 14.10 18.67 5.13
N THR A 257 14.31 18.35 3.85
CA THR A 257 15.57 18.61 3.15
C THR A 257 15.52 19.86 2.27
N PHE A 258 14.38 20.10 1.62
CA PHE A 258 14.22 21.15 0.60
C PHE A 258 13.21 22.23 1.01
N GLY A 259 12.42 22.04 2.07
CA GLY A 259 11.44 23.02 2.54
C GLY A 259 10.25 23.13 1.58
N ASN A 260 10.02 24.33 1.04
CA ASN A 260 8.82 24.71 0.28
C ASN A 260 8.71 24.11 -1.14
N ILE A 261 9.23 22.90 -1.38
CA ILE A 261 9.03 22.18 -2.64
C ILE A 261 7.72 21.41 -2.56
N THR A 262 6.74 21.80 -3.37
CA THR A 262 5.45 21.10 -3.47
C THR A 262 5.42 20.24 -4.74
N VAL A 263 5.09 18.96 -4.57
CA VAL A 263 4.88 18.04 -5.69
C VAL A 263 3.46 18.24 -6.23
N GLN A 264 3.34 18.60 -7.51
CA GLN A 264 2.05 18.90 -8.15
C GLN A 264 1.57 17.78 -9.09
N SER A 265 2.52 17.00 -9.62
CA SER A 265 2.28 16.03 -10.68
C SER A 265 2.85 14.67 -10.31
N SER A 266 2.14 13.60 -10.66
CA SER A 266 2.58 12.21 -10.52
C SER A 266 3.01 11.63 -11.86
N TRP A 267 4.12 10.90 -11.83
CA TRP A 267 4.66 10.12 -12.94
C TRP A 267 4.70 8.65 -12.53
N ALA A 268 3.97 7.79 -13.25
CA ALA A 268 3.90 6.36 -12.99
C ALA A 268 3.98 5.59 -14.32
N ASN A 269 5.18 5.46 -14.89
CA ASN A 269 5.39 4.86 -16.20
C ASN A 269 5.49 3.32 -16.20
N ASP A 270 5.78 2.71 -15.06
CA ASP A 270 6.17 1.29 -15.02
C ASP A 270 5.37 0.33 -14.11
N PRO A 271 4.38 0.73 -13.29
CA PRO A 271 3.45 -0.23 -12.69
C PRO A 271 2.69 -1.03 -13.76
N PHE A 272 2.50 -2.33 -13.55
CA PHE A 272 1.92 -3.25 -14.56
C PHE A 272 0.38 -3.23 -14.59
N GLY A 273 -0.19 -2.04 -14.84
CA GLY A 273 -1.60 -1.71 -14.67
C GLY A 273 -1.80 -0.77 -13.47
N TYR A 274 -2.94 -0.08 -13.44
CA TYR A 274 -3.16 1.03 -12.49
C TYR A 274 -4.47 0.92 -11.72
N SER A 275 -4.39 1.27 -10.44
CA SER A 275 -5.48 1.23 -9.47
C SER A 275 -6.02 2.63 -9.22
N PRO A 276 -7.36 2.82 -9.19
CA PRO A 276 -7.95 4.09 -8.79
C PRO A 276 -7.61 4.43 -7.32
N THR A 277 -7.13 3.46 -6.52
CA THR A 277 -6.63 3.71 -5.16
C THR A 277 -5.46 4.70 -5.18
N MET A 278 -4.50 4.57 -6.10
CA MET A 278 -3.36 5.47 -6.17
C MET A 278 -3.81 6.88 -6.59
N ALA A 279 -4.70 6.98 -7.58
CA ALA A 279 -5.33 8.25 -7.97
C ALA A 279 -6.04 8.95 -6.79
N TYR A 280 -6.76 8.19 -5.95
CA TYR A 280 -7.41 8.72 -4.75
C TYR A 280 -6.40 9.24 -3.72
N LEU A 281 -5.35 8.47 -3.44
CA LEU A 281 -4.32 8.85 -2.48
C LEU A 281 -3.55 10.09 -2.95
N LEU A 282 -3.14 10.14 -4.23
CA LEU A 282 -2.47 11.29 -4.84
C LEU A 282 -3.29 12.58 -4.70
N GLN A 283 -4.58 12.53 -5.07
CA GLN A 283 -5.47 13.67 -4.93
C GLN A 283 -5.63 14.10 -3.47
N GLY A 284 -5.75 13.14 -2.54
CA GLY A 284 -5.78 13.40 -1.10
C GLY A 284 -4.49 13.99 -0.53
N SER A 285 -3.36 13.77 -1.20
CA SER A 285 -2.03 14.31 -0.86
C SER A 285 -1.71 15.64 -1.56
N GLY A 286 -2.66 16.25 -2.28
CA GLY A 286 -2.46 17.54 -2.96
C GLY A 286 -1.75 17.44 -4.33
N ILE A 287 -1.69 16.24 -4.91
CA ILE A 287 -1.18 16.02 -6.27
C ILE A 287 -2.38 15.95 -7.22
N HIS A 288 -2.45 16.87 -8.18
CA HIS A 288 -3.65 17.11 -8.98
C HIS A 288 -3.57 16.60 -10.43
N TYR A 289 -2.38 16.22 -10.86
CA TYR A 289 -2.13 15.73 -12.20
C TYR A 289 -1.35 14.42 -12.14
N MET A 290 -1.62 13.50 -13.08
CA MET A 290 -0.86 12.26 -13.18
C MET A 290 -0.66 11.83 -14.62
N ALA A 291 0.46 11.17 -14.90
CA ALA A 291 0.74 10.53 -16.18
C ALA A 291 1.03 9.03 -15.97
N ILE A 292 0.32 8.19 -16.75
CA ILE A 292 0.39 6.73 -16.70
C ILE A 292 0.70 6.14 -18.09
N GLN A 293 1.14 4.89 -18.12
CA GLN A 293 1.63 4.23 -19.32
C GLN A 293 1.02 2.83 -19.53
N ARG A 294 1.32 1.84 -18.69
CA ARG A 294 1.01 0.41 -18.93
C ARG A 294 -0.45 0.02 -18.71
N ILE A 295 -1.33 0.55 -19.55
CA ILE A 295 -2.71 0.07 -19.69
C ILE A 295 -2.83 -0.85 -20.91
N HIS A 296 -3.85 -1.71 -20.95
CA HIS A 296 -4.04 -2.68 -22.04
C HIS A 296 -3.99 -2.00 -23.42
N TYR A 297 -3.22 -2.54 -24.37
CA TYR A 297 -3.00 -1.90 -25.68
C TYR A 297 -4.30 -1.60 -26.45
N HIS A 298 -5.27 -2.50 -26.38
CA HIS A 298 -6.58 -2.31 -27.02
C HIS A 298 -7.38 -1.14 -26.41
N ILE A 299 -7.24 -0.89 -25.10
CA ILE A 299 -7.80 0.27 -24.42
C ILE A 299 -7.10 1.55 -24.91
N LYS A 300 -5.76 1.55 -25.00
CA LYS A 300 -5.02 2.69 -25.59
C LYS A 300 -5.55 3.02 -26.98
N LYS A 301 -5.71 2.02 -27.85
CA LYS A 301 -6.26 2.17 -29.20
C LYS A 301 -7.64 2.81 -29.20
N ALA A 302 -8.55 2.33 -28.36
CA ALA A 302 -9.92 2.83 -28.27
C ALA A 302 -9.98 4.29 -27.78
N LEU A 303 -9.24 4.61 -26.71
CA LEU A 303 -9.16 5.96 -26.17
C LEU A 303 -8.44 6.91 -27.14
N ALA A 304 -7.40 6.45 -27.85
CA ALA A 304 -6.68 7.23 -28.84
C ALA A 304 -7.59 7.61 -30.04
N LYS A 305 -8.40 6.67 -30.55
CA LYS A 305 -9.35 6.92 -31.65
C LYS A 305 -10.37 8.02 -31.32
N THR A 306 -10.74 8.14 -30.05
CA THR A 306 -11.77 9.07 -29.57
C THR A 306 -11.19 10.28 -28.85
N LYS A 307 -9.86 10.44 -28.84
CA LYS A 307 -9.12 11.49 -28.11
C LYS A 307 -9.51 11.55 -26.62
N GLN A 308 -9.57 10.39 -25.97
CA GLN A 308 -9.93 10.22 -24.56
C GLN A 308 -8.76 9.72 -23.70
N LEU A 309 -7.51 9.92 -24.15
CA LEU A 309 -6.31 9.62 -23.37
C LEU A 309 -6.03 10.63 -22.26
N GLU A 310 -6.76 11.76 -22.25
CA GLU A 310 -6.74 12.76 -21.19
C GLU A 310 -8.14 12.81 -20.57
N PHE A 311 -8.24 12.59 -19.27
CA PHE A 311 -9.53 12.51 -18.56
C PHE A 311 -9.41 12.88 -17.09
N LEU A 312 -10.55 13.15 -16.46
CA LEU A 312 -10.68 13.30 -15.02
C LEU A 312 -10.99 11.93 -14.39
N TRP A 313 -9.99 11.31 -13.77
CA TRP A 313 -10.15 10.01 -13.12
C TRP A 313 -10.78 10.19 -11.74
N GLN A 314 -11.95 9.58 -11.54
CA GLN A 314 -12.70 9.65 -10.28
C GLN A 314 -12.97 8.26 -9.72
N GLN A 315 -13.20 8.21 -8.40
CA GLN A 315 -13.64 7.00 -7.74
C GLN A 315 -15.06 6.63 -8.16
N THR A 316 -15.35 5.32 -8.25
CA THR A 316 -16.68 4.80 -8.65
C THR A 316 -17.79 5.16 -7.67
N TRP A 317 -17.45 5.55 -6.44
CA TRP A 317 -18.38 5.99 -5.40
C TRP A 317 -18.47 7.51 -5.23
N ASP A 318 -17.64 8.30 -5.93
CA ASP A 318 -17.62 9.76 -5.77
C ASP A 318 -18.88 10.42 -6.36
N ARG A 319 -19.43 11.38 -5.63
CA ARG A 319 -20.60 12.20 -6.03
C ARG A 319 -20.28 13.68 -6.15
N THR A 320 -19.25 14.16 -5.46
CA THR A 320 -18.91 15.58 -5.31
C THR A 320 -17.75 15.98 -6.20
N VAL A 321 -17.27 15.06 -7.05
CA VAL A 321 -16.14 15.23 -7.98
C VAL A 321 -14.82 15.58 -7.29
N SER A 322 -14.78 15.47 -5.96
CA SER A 322 -13.66 15.86 -5.11
C SER A 322 -12.47 14.92 -5.22
N THR A 323 -12.69 13.70 -5.74
CA THR A 323 -11.64 12.70 -5.94
C THR A 323 -10.99 12.77 -7.31
N ARG A 324 -11.40 13.72 -8.16
CA ARG A 324 -10.90 13.83 -9.53
C ARG A 324 -9.44 14.25 -9.56
N ILE A 325 -8.63 13.44 -10.22
CA ILE A 325 -7.27 13.79 -10.64
C ILE A 325 -7.25 13.84 -12.18
N PHE A 326 -6.56 14.82 -12.76
CA PHE A 326 -6.42 14.89 -14.21
C PHE A 326 -5.32 13.93 -14.66
N THR A 327 -5.69 12.98 -15.52
CA THR A 327 -4.84 11.86 -15.91
C THR A 327 -4.52 11.94 -17.39
N HIS A 328 -3.23 11.83 -17.71
CA HIS A 328 -2.70 11.65 -19.05
C HIS A 328 -2.26 10.20 -19.25
N ILE A 329 -2.73 9.56 -20.32
CA ILE A 329 -2.24 8.26 -20.76
C ILE A 329 -1.29 8.46 -21.94
N LEU A 330 -0.06 7.96 -21.80
CA LEU A 330 0.86 7.85 -22.92
C LEU A 330 0.32 6.83 -23.95
N PRO A 331 0.38 7.11 -25.27
CA PRO A 331 -0.49 6.43 -26.22
C PRO A 331 0.07 5.11 -26.75
N PHE A 332 1.38 4.88 -26.62
CA PHE A 332 2.09 3.81 -27.31
C PHE A 332 2.59 2.72 -26.35
N TYR A 333 3.34 1.76 -26.88
CA TYR A 333 3.74 0.52 -26.21
C TYR A 333 4.62 0.73 -24.96
N GLY A 334 5.63 1.59 -25.05
CA GLY A 334 6.62 1.83 -23.99
C GLY A 334 6.75 3.30 -23.62
N TYR A 335 7.53 3.57 -22.57
CA TYR A 335 7.98 4.90 -22.18
C TYR A 335 9.41 5.22 -22.68
N ASP A 336 10.01 4.31 -23.44
CA ASP A 336 11.32 4.50 -24.09
C ASP A 336 11.20 5.45 -25.29
N ILE A 337 12.30 6.10 -25.66
CA ILE A 337 12.34 7.09 -26.76
C ILE A 337 11.68 6.58 -28.08
N PRO A 338 11.92 5.34 -28.54
CA PRO A 338 11.25 4.80 -29.71
C PRO A 338 9.72 4.83 -29.65
N HIS A 339 9.11 4.75 -28.46
CA HIS A 339 7.67 4.72 -28.29
C HIS A 339 7.10 5.99 -27.62
N THR A 340 7.86 7.08 -27.55
CA THR A 340 7.35 8.34 -26.97
C THR A 340 7.29 9.49 -27.95
N CYS A 341 8.10 9.48 -29.01
CA CYS A 341 8.14 10.58 -29.99
C CYS A 341 6.90 10.61 -30.91
N GLY A 342 6.35 9.44 -31.26
CA GLY A 342 5.29 9.29 -32.26
C GLY A 342 4.99 7.83 -32.57
N PRO A 343 4.09 7.56 -33.53
CA PRO A 343 3.59 6.21 -33.80
C PRO A 343 4.61 5.26 -34.45
N ASP A 344 5.64 5.77 -35.14
CA ASP A 344 6.61 4.93 -35.84
C ASP A 344 7.92 4.80 -35.03
N PRO A 345 8.14 3.68 -34.34
CA PRO A 345 9.33 3.51 -33.52
C PRO A 345 10.62 3.37 -34.35
N LYS A 346 10.53 2.99 -35.63
CA LYS A 346 11.68 3.00 -36.56
C LYS A 346 12.17 4.42 -36.81
N ILE A 347 11.27 5.41 -36.83
CA ILE A 347 11.63 6.82 -36.94
C ILE A 347 12.09 7.36 -35.59
N CYS A 348 11.30 7.16 -34.54
CA CYS A 348 11.61 7.70 -33.21
C CYS A 348 12.94 7.21 -32.65
N CYS A 349 13.30 5.96 -32.90
CA CYS A 349 14.58 5.41 -32.46
C CYS A 349 15.78 6.18 -33.02
N GLN A 350 15.66 6.79 -34.21
CA GLN A 350 16.72 7.61 -34.81
C GLN A 350 16.94 8.96 -34.10
N PHE A 351 16.07 9.31 -33.15
CA PHE A 351 16.19 10.49 -32.28
C PHE A 351 16.54 10.09 -30.83
N ASP A 352 16.91 8.82 -30.62
CA ASP A 352 17.68 8.39 -29.46
C ASP A 352 19.18 8.45 -29.80
N PHE A 353 19.82 9.61 -29.61
CA PHE A 353 21.21 9.80 -30.01
C PHE A 353 22.23 8.93 -29.26
N ARG A 354 21.86 8.27 -28.15
CA ARG A 354 22.73 7.28 -27.48
C ARG A 354 22.94 6.05 -28.38
N ARG A 355 21.93 5.67 -29.15
CA ARG A 355 21.94 4.47 -30.02
C ARG A 355 22.79 4.64 -31.28
N GLY A 356 23.24 5.86 -31.59
CA GLY A 356 24.07 6.18 -32.75
C GLY A 356 25.58 5.96 -32.57
N VAL A 357 26.02 5.67 -31.34
CA VAL A 357 27.46 5.62 -31.00
C VAL A 357 28.07 4.23 -31.22
N ASN A 358 27.35 3.16 -30.86
CA ASN A 358 27.84 1.78 -30.91
C ASN A 358 26.80 0.82 -31.52
N SER A 359 27.27 -0.17 -32.28
CA SER A 359 26.43 -1.20 -32.94
C SER A 359 25.66 -2.11 -31.97
N PHE A 360 26.17 -2.33 -30.75
CA PHE A 360 25.51 -3.15 -29.72
C PHE A 360 24.23 -2.53 -29.14
N THR A 361 24.03 -1.22 -29.31
CA THR A 361 22.85 -0.47 -28.84
C THR A 361 22.06 0.13 -30.00
N GLY A 362 22.24 -0.38 -31.22
CA GLY A 362 21.56 0.13 -32.40
C GLY A 362 20.04 0.03 -32.32
N CYS A 363 19.37 0.64 -33.28
CA CYS A 363 17.91 0.56 -33.40
C CYS A 363 17.49 -0.81 -33.93
N SER A 364 16.55 -1.46 -33.23
CA SER A 364 16.01 -2.77 -33.61
C SER A 364 15.37 -2.78 -35.00
N TRP A 365 14.97 -1.61 -35.51
CA TRP A 365 14.38 -1.44 -36.85
C TRP A 365 15.40 -1.20 -37.97
N GLY A 366 16.70 -1.39 -37.72
CA GLY A 366 17.75 -1.39 -38.74
C GLY A 366 18.22 -0.01 -39.21
N ILE A 367 17.66 1.08 -38.68
CA ILE A 367 18.05 2.46 -39.01
C ILE A 367 18.54 3.16 -37.75
N ASN A 368 19.84 3.41 -37.67
CA ASN A 368 20.46 4.04 -36.51
C ASN A 368 20.33 5.58 -36.55
N PRO A 369 20.42 6.24 -35.37
CA PRO A 369 20.49 7.69 -35.28
C PRO A 369 21.68 8.26 -36.07
N VAL A 370 21.46 9.44 -36.66
CA VAL A 370 22.52 10.26 -37.26
C VAL A 370 22.59 11.58 -36.49
N PHE A 371 23.80 12.03 -36.16
CA PHE A 371 23.98 13.29 -35.46
C PHE A 371 23.56 14.48 -36.32
N ILE A 372 22.90 15.44 -35.69
CA ILE A 372 22.31 16.61 -36.31
C ILE A 372 23.41 17.63 -36.64
N ASN A 373 23.42 18.08 -37.87
CA ASN A 373 24.33 19.07 -38.42
C ASN A 373 23.62 19.91 -39.48
N ASP A 374 24.25 20.97 -39.96
CA ASP A 374 23.58 21.93 -40.84
C ASP A 374 23.09 21.32 -42.16
N SER A 375 23.71 20.24 -42.65
CA SER A 375 23.30 19.60 -43.91
C SER A 375 22.07 18.69 -43.77
N ASN A 376 21.82 18.11 -42.58
CA ASN A 376 20.69 17.23 -42.36
C ASN A 376 19.56 17.82 -41.49
N THR A 377 19.79 18.95 -40.80
CA THR A 377 18.85 19.47 -39.79
C THR A 377 17.43 19.67 -40.34
N HIS A 378 17.27 20.15 -41.57
CA HIS A 378 15.94 20.34 -42.19
C HIS A 378 15.15 19.02 -42.28
N GLU A 379 15.72 18.02 -42.97
CA GLU A 379 15.08 16.71 -43.18
C GLU A 379 14.81 16.01 -41.84
N ARG A 380 15.77 16.07 -40.91
CA ARG A 380 15.62 15.45 -39.58
C ARG A 380 14.55 16.14 -38.74
N ALA A 381 14.47 17.46 -38.78
CA ALA A 381 13.44 18.21 -38.07
C ALA A 381 12.05 17.99 -38.67
N GLU A 382 11.94 17.89 -40.00
CA GLU A 382 10.68 17.56 -40.68
C GLU A 382 10.19 16.17 -40.29
N LEU A 383 11.08 15.17 -40.33
CA LEU A 383 10.77 13.79 -39.96
C LEU A 383 10.31 13.66 -38.50
N LEU A 384 10.97 14.37 -37.58
CA LEU A 384 10.58 14.38 -36.16
C LEU A 384 9.24 15.11 -35.95
N LEU A 385 9.06 16.26 -36.60
CA LEU A 385 7.83 17.04 -36.48
C LEU A 385 6.62 16.28 -37.05
N ASP A 386 6.80 15.48 -38.09
CA ASP A 386 5.75 14.58 -38.58
C ASP A 386 5.26 13.61 -37.49
N GLN A 387 6.20 12.99 -36.76
CA GLN A 387 5.88 12.09 -35.65
C GLN A 387 5.16 12.81 -34.51
N TYR A 388 5.61 14.02 -34.16
CA TYR A 388 4.94 14.86 -33.17
C TYR A 388 3.52 15.26 -33.60
N ARG A 389 3.33 15.67 -34.86
CA ARG A 389 2.01 16.04 -35.40
C ARG A 389 1.05 14.86 -35.44
N LYS A 390 1.54 13.66 -35.76
CA LYS A 390 0.78 12.41 -35.65
C LYS A 390 0.39 12.13 -34.20
N LYS A 391 1.33 12.16 -33.26
CA LYS A 391 1.02 11.95 -31.83
C LYS A 391 -0.01 12.97 -31.31
N ALA A 392 0.07 14.23 -31.73
CA ALA A 392 -0.88 15.27 -31.35
C ALA A 392 -2.33 14.97 -31.77
N GLN A 393 -2.55 14.16 -32.82
CA GLN A 393 -3.91 13.79 -33.22
C GLN A 393 -4.64 12.92 -32.20
N LEU A 394 -3.92 12.31 -31.26
CA LEU A 394 -4.48 11.43 -30.24
C LEU A 394 -5.00 12.19 -29.00
N TYR A 395 -4.78 13.51 -28.93
CA TYR A 395 -5.09 14.37 -27.79
C TYR A 395 -6.05 15.51 -28.18
N ARG A 396 -6.59 16.21 -27.17
CA ARG A 396 -7.66 17.22 -27.34
C ARG A 396 -7.16 18.66 -27.47
N THR A 397 -5.87 18.88 -27.29
CA THR A 397 -5.23 20.20 -27.26
C THR A 397 -4.07 20.26 -28.26
N ASN A 398 -3.52 21.46 -28.45
CA ASN A 398 -2.30 21.74 -29.19
C ASN A 398 -1.06 21.73 -28.28
N VAL A 399 -1.14 21.15 -27.08
CA VAL A 399 0.00 20.92 -26.21
C VAL A 399 0.35 19.43 -26.22
N LEU A 400 1.53 19.12 -26.72
CA LEU A 400 2.03 17.76 -26.86
C LEU A 400 3.12 17.47 -25.83
N PHE A 401 2.95 16.38 -25.09
CA PHE A 401 3.92 15.88 -24.13
C PHE A 401 4.79 14.77 -24.72
N ILE A 402 6.11 14.90 -24.61
CA ILE A 402 7.09 13.94 -25.13
C ILE A 402 8.10 13.56 -24.02
N PRO A 403 7.98 12.37 -23.42
CA PRO A 403 9.06 11.84 -22.58
C PRO A 403 10.32 11.55 -23.40
N LEU A 404 11.48 11.96 -22.88
CA LEU A 404 12.79 11.67 -23.44
C LEU A 404 13.64 10.92 -22.42
N GLY A 405 13.51 9.60 -22.41
CA GLY A 405 14.18 8.76 -21.43
C GLY A 405 13.93 7.28 -21.68
N ASP A 406 14.45 6.48 -20.77
CA ASP A 406 14.43 5.02 -20.76
C ASP A 406 15.00 4.58 -19.40
N ASP A 407 15.19 3.29 -19.21
CA ASP A 407 15.83 2.73 -18.02
C ASP A 407 17.27 3.22 -17.87
N PHE A 408 17.59 3.76 -16.69
CA PHE A 408 18.92 4.18 -16.27
C PHE A 408 19.68 5.05 -17.29
N ARG A 409 18.97 6.03 -17.87
CA ARG A 409 19.51 6.97 -18.86
C ARG A 409 20.26 8.13 -18.24
N TYR A 410 21.04 8.80 -19.07
CA TYR A 410 21.87 9.95 -18.69
C TYR A 410 22.98 9.60 -17.70
N ARG A 411 23.45 8.35 -17.74
CA ARG A 411 24.51 7.85 -16.87
C ARG A 411 25.87 8.44 -17.23
N LEU A 412 26.12 8.70 -18.51
CA LEU A 412 27.40 9.19 -19.02
C LEU A 412 27.30 10.67 -19.43
N LYS A 413 28.31 11.48 -19.10
CA LYS A 413 28.37 12.88 -19.54
C LYS A 413 28.23 13.03 -21.06
N TYR A 414 28.88 12.13 -21.81
CA TYR A 414 28.82 12.10 -23.26
C TYR A 414 27.41 11.76 -23.78
N GLU A 415 26.67 10.85 -23.12
CA GLU A 415 25.28 10.54 -23.46
C GLU A 415 24.37 11.76 -23.27
N ALA A 416 24.47 12.42 -22.12
CA ALA A 416 23.70 13.65 -21.86
C ALA A 416 24.07 14.75 -22.87
N LYS A 417 25.35 14.92 -23.18
CA LYS A 417 25.80 15.86 -24.22
C LYS A 417 25.17 15.53 -25.57
N LEU A 418 25.25 14.27 -26.02
CA LEU A 418 24.67 13.85 -27.29
C LEU A 418 23.18 14.13 -27.38
N GLN A 419 22.41 13.80 -26.35
CA GLN A 419 20.96 14.05 -26.40
C GLN A 419 20.67 15.55 -26.50
N PHE A 420 21.17 16.34 -25.55
CA PHE A 420 20.84 17.76 -25.49
C PHE A 420 21.38 18.55 -26.69
N ASP A 421 22.63 18.32 -27.11
CA ASP A 421 23.22 19.09 -28.21
C ASP A 421 22.51 18.84 -29.55
N ASN A 422 22.04 17.62 -29.80
CA ASN A 422 21.29 17.31 -31.02
C ASN A 422 19.86 17.84 -30.97
N TYR A 423 19.17 17.70 -29.83
CA TYR A 423 17.84 18.28 -29.65
C TYR A 423 17.86 19.81 -29.68
N ASP A 424 18.89 20.48 -29.16
CA ASP A 424 19.05 21.94 -29.24
C ASP A 424 19.09 22.45 -30.69
N LYS A 425 19.80 21.74 -31.58
CA LYS A 425 19.84 22.07 -33.01
C LYS A 425 18.46 21.92 -33.65
N LEU A 426 17.78 20.82 -33.35
CA LEU A 426 16.42 20.55 -33.83
C LEU A 426 15.43 21.60 -33.32
N PHE A 427 15.51 21.96 -32.03
CA PHE A 427 14.66 22.97 -31.41
C PHE A 427 14.87 24.34 -32.01
N THR A 428 16.13 24.74 -32.15
CA THR A 428 16.50 26.02 -32.76
C THR A 428 15.95 26.12 -34.16
N TYR A 429 16.15 25.07 -34.97
CA TYR A 429 15.65 25.02 -36.34
C TYR A 429 14.11 25.10 -36.38
N MET A 430 13.40 24.23 -35.66
CA MET A 430 11.94 24.18 -35.65
C MET A 430 11.31 25.50 -35.17
N ASN A 431 11.85 26.12 -34.12
CA ASN A 431 11.31 27.36 -33.56
C ASN A 431 11.56 28.59 -34.47
N GLN A 432 12.59 28.55 -35.32
CA GLN A 432 12.86 29.60 -36.32
C GLN A 432 11.94 29.50 -37.55
N ARG A 433 11.40 28.31 -37.84
CA ARG A 433 10.45 28.08 -38.95
C ARG A 433 9.05 28.56 -38.58
N THR A 434 8.79 29.85 -38.81
CA THR A 434 7.46 30.45 -38.56
C THR A 434 6.35 29.83 -39.40
N ASP A 435 6.68 29.29 -40.57
CA ASP A 435 5.77 28.56 -41.47
C ASP A 435 5.37 27.17 -40.95
N TRP A 436 6.13 26.60 -40.01
CA TRP A 436 5.84 25.28 -39.43
C TRP A 436 4.85 25.33 -38.26
N ASN A 437 4.55 26.54 -37.76
CA ASN A 437 3.58 26.77 -36.68
C ASN A 437 3.79 25.85 -35.46
N VAL A 438 5.05 25.67 -35.06
CA VAL A 438 5.46 24.86 -33.91
C VAL A 438 6.23 25.70 -32.91
N GLN A 439 6.08 25.37 -31.63
CA GLN A 439 6.92 25.85 -30.54
C GLN A 439 7.37 24.64 -29.72
N ILE A 440 8.66 24.38 -29.69
CA ILE A 440 9.24 23.25 -28.95
C ILE A 440 10.21 23.74 -27.88
N GLN A 441 10.14 23.13 -26.70
CA GLN A 441 11.01 23.43 -25.59
C GLN A 441 11.21 22.21 -24.69
N TYR A 442 12.29 22.24 -23.91
CA TYR A 442 12.38 21.38 -22.73
C TYR A 442 11.35 21.85 -21.70
N GLY A 443 10.70 20.90 -21.05
CA GLY A 443 9.77 21.17 -19.98
C GLY A 443 9.75 20.02 -18.99
N THR A 444 9.08 20.26 -17.87
CA THR A 444 8.77 19.23 -16.89
C THR A 444 7.32 18.78 -17.03
N LEU A 445 6.87 17.86 -16.17
CA LEU A 445 5.49 17.39 -16.21
C LEU A 445 4.51 18.51 -15.78
N SER A 446 4.89 19.33 -14.80
CA SER A 446 4.12 20.51 -14.42
C SER A 446 4.06 21.55 -15.54
N ASP A 447 5.16 21.81 -16.28
CA ASP A 447 5.13 22.72 -17.44
C ASP A 447 4.11 22.26 -18.50
N TYR A 448 3.97 20.94 -18.72
CA TYR A 448 2.96 20.38 -19.63
C TYR A 448 1.53 20.63 -19.15
N PHE A 449 1.20 20.27 -17.90
CA PHE A 449 -0.15 20.45 -17.38
C PHE A 449 -0.53 21.94 -17.24
N GLU A 450 0.41 22.82 -16.88
CA GLU A 450 0.18 24.27 -16.90
C GLU A 450 -0.20 24.77 -18.30
N GLN A 451 0.44 24.27 -19.36
CA GLN A 451 0.09 24.63 -20.74
C GLN A 451 -1.28 24.08 -21.17
N ILE A 452 -1.66 22.87 -20.73
CA ILE A 452 -3.00 22.33 -20.97
C ILE A 452 -4.08 23.24 -20.38
N LEU A 453 -3.89 23.68 -19.14
CA LEU A 453 -4.84 24.54 -18.42
C LEU A 453 -4.97 25.94 -19.02
N GLN A 454 -3.94 26.41 -19.72
CA GLN A 454 -4.00 27.66 -20.48
C GLN A 454 -4.81 27.52 -21.77
N GLU A 455 -4.92 26.32 -22.32
CA GLU A 455 -5.62 26.08 -23.59
C GLU A 455 -7.07 25.65 -23.40
N LYS A 456 -7.36 24.83 -22.39
CA LYS A 456 -8.67 24.19 -22.21
C LYS A 456 -9.03 24.02 -20.74
N SER A 457 -10.31 24.22 -20.40
CA SER A 457 -10.81 23.97 -19.06
C SER A 457 -10.84 22.47 -18.77
N LEU A 458 -10.46 22.07 -17.55
CA LEU A 458 -10.53 20.67 -17.11
C LEU A 458 -11.95 20.08 -17.26
N THR A 459 -12.98 20.91 -17.14
CA THR A 459 -14.39 20.49 -17.29
C THR A 459 -14.76 20.03 -18.70
N GLU A 460 -13.93 20.32 -19.70
CA GLU A 460 -14.13 19.90 -21.10
C GLU A 460 -13.51 18.52 -21.42
N PHE A 461 -12.77 17.95 -20.46
CA PHE A 461 -12.24 16.59 -20.55
C PHE A 461 -13.25 15.58 -20.01
N PRO A 462 -13.28 14.36 -20.57
CA PRO A 462 -14.20 13.33 -20.13
C PRO A 462 -13.86 12.87 -18.70
N SER A 463 -14.84 12.36 -17.99
CA SER A 463 -14.64 11.71 -16.70
C SER A 463 -14.58 10.19 -16.86
N TYR A 464 -13.68 9.55 -16.13
CA TYR A 464 -13.45 8.11 -16.12
C TYR A 464 -13.57 7.53 -14.70
N ALA A 465 -14.16 6.35 -14.56
CA ALA A 465 -14.18 5.60 -13.31
C ALA A 465 -13.82 4.13 -13.51
N GLY A 466 -13.13 3.57 -12.52
CA GLY A 466 -12.66 2.17 -12.52
C GLY A 466 -11.14 2.07 -12.63
N ASP A 467 -10.63 0.86 -12.88
CA ASP A 467 -9.21 0.53 -12.91
C ASP A 467 -8.70 0.26 -14.34
N PHE A 468 -7.41 -0.08 -14.44
CA PHE A 468 -6.75 -0.49 -15.67
C PHE A 468 -6.10 -1.87 -15.54
N PHE A 469 -6.78 -2.82 -14.89
CA PHE A 469 -6.36 -4.21 -14.79
C PHE A 469 -7.27 -5.14 -15.61
N THR A 470 -6.78 -6.28 -16.14
CA THR A 470 -5.38 -6.75 -16.14
C THR A 470 -4.63 -6.18 -17.36
N TYR A 471 -3.41 -5.66 -17.15
CA TYR A 471 -2.57 -5.17 -18.23
C TYR A 471 -2.17 -6.29 -19.21
N ALA A 472 -2.22 -5.99 -20.51
CA ALA A 472 -1.54 -6.77 -21.54
C ALA A 472 -0.76 -5.82 -22.44
N ASP A 473 0.53 -6.13 -22.60
CA ASP A 473 1.44 -5.34 -23.44
C ASP A 473 1.26 -5.65 -24.91
N ARG A 474 0.89 -6.89 -25.28
CA ARG A 474 0.66 -7.35 -26.66
C ARG A 474 -0.10 -8.69 -26.68
N ALA A 475 -0.79 -8.97 -27.78
CA ALA A 475 -1.44 -10.25 -28.03
C ALA A 475 -2.28 -10.73 -26.82
N ASP A 476 -2.07 -11.96 -26.36
CA ASP A 476 -2.68 -12.61 -25.20
C ASP A 476 -1.77 -12.62 -23.96
N ASN A 477 -0.69 -11.82 -23.95
CA ASN A 477 0.24 -11.72 -22.83
C ASN A 477 -0.36 -10.87 -21.70
N TYR A 478 -1.30 -11.43 -20.94
CA TYR A 478 -1.83 -10.79 -19.74
C TYR A 478 -0.85 -10.92 -18.57
N TRP A 479 -0.56 -9.80 -17.93
CA TRP A 479 0.38 -9.72 -16.82
C TRP A 479 -0.33 -10.05 -15.50
N SER A 480 -1.01 -11.20 -15.41
CA SER A 480 -1.68 -11.66 -14.18
C SER A 480 -0.81 -12.58 -13.32
N GLY A 481 0.29 -13.12 -13.88
CA GLY A 481 1.18 -14.02 -13.15
C GLY A 481 1.80 -13.37 -11.91
N TYR A 482 2.17 -12.09 -12.00
CA TYR A 482 2.82 -11.36 -10.90
C TYR A 482 1.88 -11.10 -9.71
N TYR A 483 0.56 -11.28 -9.87
CA TYR A 483 -0.39 -11.28 -8.75
C TYR A 483 -0.07 -12.39 -7.74
N THR A 484 0.61 -13.46 -8.16
CA THR A 484 0.94 -14.61 -7.30
C THR A 484 2.45 -14.88 -7.15
N SER A 485 3.28 -14.49 -8.12
CA SER A 485 4.73 -14.73 -8.10
C SER A 485 5.37 -14.43 -6.74
N ARG A 486 6.22 -15.34 -6.25
CA ARG A 486 6.92 -15.21 -4.95
C ARG A 486 5.98 -14.97 -3.75
N ALA A 487 4.88 -15.74 -3.70
CA ALA A 487 3.81 -15.61 -2.69
C ALA A 487 4.29 -15.59 -1.23
N PHE A 488 5.40 -16.25 -0.90
CA PHE A 488 6.01 -16.20 0.44
C PHE A 488 6.31 -14.76 0.86
N PHE A 489 6.98 -13.98 -0.01
CA PHE A 489 7.37 -12.60 0.29
C PHE A 489 6.18 -11.64 0.26
N LYS A 490 5.18 -11.88 -0.59
CA LYS A 490 3.88 -11.16 -0.53
C LYS A 490 3.22 -11.33 0.85
N ARG A 491 3.25 -12.54 1.41
CA ARG A 491 2.74 -12.79 2.77
C ARG A 491 3.62 -12.16 3.85
N MET A 492 4.94 -12.26 3.72
CA MET A 492 5.90 -11.65 4.65
C MET A 492 5.71 -10.13 4.71
N ASN A 493 5.47 -9.48 3.57
CA ASN A 493 5.14 -8.06 3.51
C ASN A 493 3.91 -7.69 4.35
N ARG A 494 2.80 -8.44 4.25
CA ARG A 494 1.62 -8.20 5.12
C ARG A 494 1.92 -8.36 6.61
N ILE A 495 2.83 -9.26 6.96
CA ILE A 495 3.30 -9.43 8.34
C ILE A 495 4.12 -8.20 8.77
N ALA A 496 5.05 -7.75 7.93
CA ALA A 496 5.86 -6.56 8.17
C ALA A 496 5.01 -5.29 8.31
N GLU A 497 4.04 -5.07 7.41
CA GLU A 497 3.04 -3.99 7.50
C GLU A 497 2.30 -3.99 8.83
N SER A 498 1.81 -5.17 9.25
CA SER A 498 1.08 -5.30 10.51
C SER A 498 1.95 -5.01 11.73
N TYR A 499 3.22 -5.43 11.72
CA TYR A 499 4.17 -5.12 12.79
C TYR A 499 4.46 -3.63 12.82
N LEU A 500 4.84 -3.05 11.68
CA LEU A 500 5.21 -1.64 11.58
C LEU A 500 4.08 -0.72 12.06
N ARG A 501 2.86 -0.91 11.56
CA ARG A 501 1.70 -0.12 11.98
C ARG A 501 1.44 -0.23 13.49
N ALA A 502 1.52 -1.45 14.03
CA ALA A 502 1.33 -1.67 15.46
C ALA A 502 2.43 -0.98 16.29
N THR A 503 3.67 -1.03 15.80
CA THR A 503 4.84 -0.36 16.39
C THR A 503 4.69 1.15 16.40
N GLU A 504 4.28 1.77 15.29
CA GLU A 504 4.12 3.22 15.20
C GLU A 504 3.11 3.76 16.20
N ILE A 505 1.96 3.09 16.31
CA ILE A 505 0.92 3.46 17.27
C ILE A 505 1.47 3.35 18.70
N LEU A 506 2.10 2.23 19.02
CA LEU A 506 2.60 1.97 20.37
C LEU A 506 3.75 2.92 20.76
N PHE A 507 4.67 3.18 19.84
CA PHE A 507 5.74 4.16 19.99
C PHE A 507 5.17 5.56 20.20
N SER A 508 4.15 5.95 19.43
CA SER A 508 3.52 7.27 19.54
C SER A 508 2.85 7.46 20.90
N LEU A 509 2.18 6.42 21.43
CA LEU A 509 1.60 6.45 22.77
C LEU A 509 2.67 6.58 23.86
N ALA A 510 3.78 5.85 23.75
CA ALA A 510 4.91 5.97 24.68
C ALA A 510 5.55 7.36 24.61
N HIS A 511 5.80 7.87 23.40
CA HIS A 511 6.36 9.20 23.18
C HIS A 511 5.46 10.32 23.71
N ALA A 512 4.14 10.21 23.56
CA ALA A 512 3.21 11.17 24.12
C ALA A 512 3.31 11.27 25.65
N GLN A 513 3.45 10.14 26.36
CA GLN A 513 3.63 10.15 27.82
C GLN A 513 4.95 10.81 28.26
N VAL A 514 6.01 10.66 27.46
CA VAL A 514 7.29 11.36 27.69
C VAL A 514 7.09 12.88 27.59
N LEU A 515 6.36 13.36 26.57
CA LEU A 515 6.12 14.78 26.35
C LEU A 515 5.24 15.42 27.43
N GLU A 516 4.29 14.69 27.99
CA GLU A 516 3.45 15.18 29.09
C GLU A 516 4.21 15.35 30.41
N GLY A 517 5.51 14.99 30.46
CA GLY A 517 6.34 15.11 31.65
C GLY A 517 5.88 14.22 32.81
N LYS A 518 4.95 13.29 32.55
CA LYS A 518 4.35 12.43 33.58
C LYS A 518 5.36 11.45 34.16
N ILE A 519 6.42 11.11 33.43
CA ILE A 519 7.38 10.07 33.80
C ILE A 519 8.78 10.42 33.30
N VAL A 520 9.71 10.69 34.22
CA VAL A 520 11.15 10.89 33.93
C VAL A 520 11.86 9.55 34.10
N SER A 521 11.80 8.69 33.08
CA SER A 521 12.74 7.58 32.92
C SER A 521 13.28 7.60 31.48
N TYR A 522 14.49 7.04 31.29
CA TYR A 522 15.35 7.15 30.11
C TYR A 522 14.78 6.51 28.82
N PHE A 523 13.55 6.82 28.39
CA PHE A 523 12.99 6.30 27.15
C PHE A 523 13.85 6.74 25.95
N PRO A 524 14.44 5.82 25.17
CA PRO A 524 15.42 6.14 24.14
C PRO A 524 14.73 6.58 22.83
N LYS A 525 13.92 7.66 22.91
CA LYS A 525 13.02 8.09 21.83
C LYS A 525 13.74 8.31 20.49
N ASP A 526 14.91 8.93 20.51
CA ASP A 526 15.62 9.31 19.28
C ASP A 526 16.23 8.08 18.59
N ASP A 527 16.76 7.13 19.37
CA ASP A 527 17.29 5.86 18.86
C ASP A 527 16.16 4.98 18.28
N LEU A 528 15.04 4.87 19.00
CA LEU A 528 13.89 4.10 18.54
C LEU A 528 13.23 4.73 17.31
N PHE A 529 13.14 6.05 17.25
CA PHE A 529 12.60 6.75 16.08
C PHE A 529 13.51 6.57 14.86
N THR A 530 14.83 6.60 15.03
CA THR A 530 15.79 6.30 13.95
C THR A 530 15.57 4.88 13.40
N LYS A 531 15.38 3.89 14.29
CA LYS A 531 15.06 2.51 13.90
C LYS A 531 13.71 2.40 13.20
N LEU A 532 12.72 3.18 13.63
CA LEU A 532 11.41 3.23 13.00
C LEU A 532 11.50 3.75 11.55
N ILE A 533 12.26 4.81 11.32
CA ILE A 533 12.53 5.35 9.97
C ILE A 533 13.17 4.27 9.09
N ILE A 534 14.18 3.54 9.58
CA ILE A 534 14.81 2.45 8.82
C ILE A 534 13.78 1.36 8.47
N ALA A 535 12.88 1.02 9.39
CA ALA A 535 11.83 0.05 9.15
C ALA A 535 10.84 0.51 8.07
N ARG A 536 10.40 1.78 8.10
CA ARG A 536 9.53 2.36 7.07
C ARG A 536 10.21 2.42 5.71
N GLN A 537 11.45 2.89 5.65
CA GLN A 537 12.22 2.96 4.40
C GLN A 537 12.43 1.58 3.77
N ASN A 538 12.76 0.57 4.57
CA ASN A 538 12.91 -0.81 4.08
C ASN A 538 11.58 -1.42 3.61
N LEU A 539 10.47 -1.14 4.30
CA LEU A 539 9.15 -1.54 3.81
C LEU A 539 8.81 -0.82 2.50
N GLY A 540 9.10 0.48 2.42
CA GLY A 540 8.88 1.32 1.24
C GLY A 540 9.63 0.82 0.01
N ILE A 541 10.91 0.44 0.15
CA ILE A 541 11.70 -0.17 -0.95
C ILE A 541 10.98 -1.39 -1.53
N PHE A 542 10.43 -2.26 -0.67
CA PHE A 542 9.75 -3.47 -1.14
C PHE A 542 8.45 -3.20 -1.91
N GLN A 543 7.85 -2.01 -1.77
CA GLN A 543 6.62 -1.67 -2.51
C GLN A 543 6.88 -1.36 -3.99
N HIS A 544 8.15 -1.23 -4.41
CA HIS A 544 8.52 -1.04 -5.82
C HIS A 544 7.88 -2.11 -6.72
N HIS A 545 7.60 -1.73 -7.96
CA HIS A 545 6.96 -2.58 -8.96
C HIS A 545 7.78 -3.80 -9.41
N ASP A 546 9.02 -4.01 -8.93
CA ASP A 546 9.72 -5.32 -8.99
C ASP A 546 9.96 -6.00 -7.64
N GLY A 547 9.62 -5.33 -6.53
CA GLY A 547 9.68 -5.87 -5.18
C GLY A 547 8.50 -6.80 -4.89
N ILE A 548 7.38 -6.22 -4.45
CA ILE A 548 6.18 -6.96 -4.05
C ILE A 548 5.56 -7.78 -5.18
N THR A 549 5.75 -7.37 -6.43
CA THR A 549 5.32 -8.09 -7.64
C THR A 549 6.04 -9.42 -7.82
N GLY A 550 7.26 -9.52 -7.31
CA GLY A 550 8.11 -10.69 -7.41
C GLY A 550 8.74 -10.89 -8.79
N THR A 551 8.96 -9.82 -9.54
CA THR A 551 9.54 -9.81 -10.89
C THR A 551 11.05 -9.54 -10.92
N ALA A 552 11.68 -9.24 -9.78
CA ALA A 552 13.13 -9.12 -9.66
C ALA A 552 13.88 -10.48 -9.76
N ARG A 553 15.20 -10.42 -9.97
CA ARG A 553 16.12 -11.58 -9.94
C ARG A 553 16.22 -12.16 -8.52
N ASP A 554 16.57 -13.44 -8.40
CA ASP A 554 16.56 -14.15 -7.11
C ASP A 554 17.44 -13.50 -6.05
N HIS A 555 18.67 -13.09 -6.38
CA HIS A 555 19.56 -12.43 -5.41
C HIS A 555 19.02 -11.06 -4.94
N VAL A 556 18.21 -10.38 -5.76
CA VAL A 556 17.54 -9.12 -5.39
C VAL A 556 16.36 -9.41 -4.47
N VAL A 557 15.66 -10.53 -4.70
CA VAL A 557 14.59 -10.99 -3.81
C VAL A 557 15.13 -11.40 -2.44
N ASP A 558 16.31 -12.01 -2.38
CA ASP A 558 16.97 -12.29 -1.11
C ASP A 558 17.29 -11.00 -0.34
N ASP A 559 17.79 -9.97 -1.04
CA ASP A 559 18.02 -8.63 -0.47
C ASP A 559 16.72 -8.01 0.06
N PHE A 560 15.63 -8.06 -0.72
CA PHE A 560 14.30 -7.65 -0.25
C PHE A 560 13.82 -8.44 0.97
N GLY A 561 14.03 -9.75 0.99
CA GLY A 561 13.72 -10.61 2.13
C GLY A 561 14.45 -10.17 3.40
N GLN A 562 15.74 -9.85 3.30
CA GLN A 562 16.54 -9.32 4.41
C GLN A 562 16.04 -7.95 4.89
N LYS A 563 15.65 -7.06 3.98
CA LYS A 563 15.04 -5.77 4.32
C LYS A 563 13.73 -5.97 5.08
N LEU A 564 12.82 -6.84 4.61
CA LEU A 564 11.57 -7.19 5.30
C LEU A 564 11.81 -7.82 6.68
N LEU A 565 12.81 -8.69 6.81
CA LEU A 565 13.19 -9.26 8.10
C LEU A 565 13.65 -8.15 9.06
N THR A 566 14.44 -7.19 8.56
CA THR A 566 14.88 -6.02 9.32
C THR A 566 13.69 -5.18 9.79
N VAL A 567 12.67 -4.95 8.94
CA VAL A 567 11.42 -4.26 9.33
C VAL A 567 10.78 -4.96 10.53
N ILE A 568 10.62 -6.29 10.45
CA ILE A 568 10.01 -7.07 11.52
C ILE A 568 10.84 -7.00 12.80
N MET A 569 12.15 -7.21 12.72
CA MET A 569 13.04 -7.21 13.90
C MET A 569 13.09 -5.86 14.60
N LEU A 570 13.22 -4.75 13.85
CA LEU A 570 13.21 -3.41 14.42
C LEU A 570 11.84 -3.08 15.00
N SER A 571 10.76 -3.45 14.32
CA SER A 571 9.40 -3.27 14.82
C SER A 571 9.17 -4.00 16.16
N GLN A 572 9.62 -5.25 16.27
CA GLN A 572 9.54 -6.02 17.51
C GLN A 572 10.35 -5.38 18.65
N LEU A 573 11.57 -4.91 18.37
CA LEU A 573 12.40 -4.22 19.36
C LEU A 573 11.71 -2.95 19.88
N ILE A 574 11.22 -2.11 18.98
CA ILE A 574 10.55 -0.85 19.35
C ILE A 574 9.26 -1.15 20.14
N MET A 575 8.49 -2.17 19.75
CA MET A 575 7.32 -2.61 20.51
C MET A 575 7.67 -3.05 21.92
N GLN A 576 8.74 -3.84 22.10
CA GLN A 576 9.17 -4.30 23.43
C GLN A 576 9.52 -3.12 24.33
N GLN A 577 10.32 -2.17 23.82
CA GLN A 577 10.76 -1.01 24.59
C GLN A 577 9.59 -0.08 24.92
N SER A 578 8.71 0.19 23.94
CA SER A 578 7.54 1.04 24.12
C SER A 578 6.53 0.42 25.08
N ALA A 579 6.24 -0.88 24.95
CA ALA A 579 5.36 -1.59 25.89
C ALA A 579 5.95 -1.64 27.30
N ALA A 580 7.25 -1.94 27.44
CA ALA A 580 7.90 -2.00 28.73
C ALA A 580 7.89 -0.63 29.44
N TYR A 581 8.12 0.45 28.70
CA TYR A 581 8.00 1.81 29.22
C TYR A 581 6.59 2.10 29.73
N LEU A 582 5.57 1.79 28.92
CA LEU A 582 4.16 2.04 29.26
C LEU A 582 3.67 1.20 30.46
N LEU A 583 4.11 -0.06 30.57
CA LEU A 583 3.67 -1.00 31.60
C LEU A 583 4.45 -0.87 32.91
N PHE A 584 5.77 -0.71 32.82
CA PHE A 584 6.67 -0.84 33.96
C PHE A 584 7.27 0.47 34.43
N GLN A 585 6.98 1.61 33.78
CA GLN A 585 7.25 3.00 34.20
C GLN A 585 8.39 3.18 35.22
N ASN A 586 8.12 2.97 36.52
CA ASN A 586 9.06 3.15 37.65
C ASN A 586 10.23 2.16 37.71
N TYR A 587 10.12 1.02 37.03
CA TYR A 587 11.12 -0.06 36.98
C TYR A 587 11.73 -0.21 35.58
N TYR A 588 11.36 0.64 34.62
CA TYR A 588 11.86 0.56 33.27
C TYR A 588 13.36 0.90 33.19
N SER A 589 14.12 0.06 32.49
CA SER A 589 15.53 0.22 32.19
C SER A 589 15.80 -0.11 30.72
N VAL A 590 16.50 0.75 29.99
CA VAL A 590 16.82 0.55 28.56
C VAL A 590 17.65 -0.72 28.33
N HIS A 591 18.45 -1.12 29.32
CA HIS A 591 19.38 -2.24 29.21
C HIS A 591 18.74 -3.59 29.58
N GLU A 592 17.54 -3.59 30.16
CA GLU A 592 16.86 -4.83 30.56
C GLU A 592 15.81 -5.25 29.52
N GLN A 593 15.84 -6.53 29.15
CA GLN A 593 14.84 -7.10 28.26
C GLN A 593 13.63 -7.59 29.07
N PHE A 594 12.68 -6.68 29.33
CA PHE A 594 11.46 -7.01 30.10
C PHE A 594 10.48 -7.90 29.35
N LEU A 595 10.42 -7.79 28.02
CA LEU A 595 9.37 -8.41 27.20
C LEU A 595 9.97 -9.15 26.00
N LEU A 596 9.38 -10.30 25.69
CA LEU A 596 9.71 -11.11 24.51
C LEU A 596 8.47 -11.28 23.65
N LEU A 597 8.61 -11.11 22.34
CA LEU A 597 7.54 -11.44 21.40
C LEU A 597 7.35 -12.96 21.31
N ASN A 598 6.10 -13.39 21.13
CA ASN A 598 5.71 -14.80 21.02
C ASN A 598 6.27 -15.50 19.76
N GLN A 599 6.74 -14.73 18.77
CA GLN A 599 7.28 -15.26 17.52
C GLN A 599 8.70 -14.78 17.28
N GLU A 600 9.50 -15.68 16.70
CA GLU A 600 10.88 -15.44 16.32
C GLU A 600 11.06 -15.75 14.83
N PHE A 601 11.75 -14.83 14.14
CA PHE A 601 12.11 -14.95 12.74
C PHE A 601 13.62 -15.18 12.69
N GLN A 602 14.05 -16.39 12.34
CA GLN A 602 15.49 -16.73 12.34
C GLN A 602 16.18 -16.26 11.06
N THR A 603 15.54 -16.49 9.92
CA THR A 603 15.97 -16.04 8.60
C THR A 603 14.77 -15.53 7.82
N PHE A 604 15.03 -14.85 6.69
CA PHE A 604 13.98 -14.24 5.87
C PHE A 604 13.17 -15.24 5.05
N ASP A 605 13.68 -16.46 4.85
CA ASP A 605 13.16 -17.48 3.93
C ASP A 605 12.43 -18.63 4.63
N ILE A 606 12.25 -18.55 5.95
CA ILE A 606 11.52 -19.56 6.73
C ILE A 606 10.34 -18.96 7.48
N LEU A 607 9.35 -19.80 7.80
CA LEU A 607 8.21 -19.40 8.61
C LEU A 607 8.63 -19.11 10.07
N PRO A 608 8.04 -18.10 10.73
CA PRO A 608 8.37 -17.79 12.11
C PRO A 608 8.02 -18.93 13.07
N ILE A 609 8.87 -19.12 14.06
CA ILE A 609 8.71 -20.14 15.10
C ILE A 609 8.09 -19.47 16.33
N ARG A 610 7.14 -20.15 16.99
CA ARG A 610 6.60 -19.68 18.26
C ARG A 610 7.56 -20.01 19.40
N LYS A 611 7.81 -19.04 20.29
CA LYS A 611 8.66 -19.26 21.46
C LYS A 611 7.98 -20.19 22.46
N LEU A 612 8.75 -21.15 22.97
CA LEU A 612 8.30 -22.06 24.02
C LEU A 612 8.34 -21.36 25.37
N ILE A 613 7.20 -21.26 26.05
CA ILE A 613 7.15 -20.85 27.45
C ILE A 613 7.35 -22.09 28.31
N SER A 614 8.51 -22.17 28.95
CA SER A 614 8.88 -23.32 29.78
C SER A 614 8.60 -23.11 31.26
N PHE A 615 8.13 -24.17 31.93
CA PHE A 615 7.91 -24.27 33.38
C PHE A 615 8.84 -25.30 34.06
N GLN A 616 9.92 -25.72 33.40
CA GLN A 616 10.84 -26.75 33.92
C GLN A 616 11.54 -26.37 35.23
N ASN A 617 11.76 -25.07 35.47
CA ASN A 617 12.33 -24.60 36.74
C ASN A 617 11.22 -24.58 37.81
N LYS A 618 11.22 -25.57 38.71
CA LYS A 618 10.21 -25.75 39.77
C LYS A 618 10.01 -24.52 40.70
N LYS A 619 10.95 -23.57 40.73
CA LYS A 619 10.80 -22.30 41.48
C LYS A 619 9.88 -21.29 40.78
N GLN A 620 9.59 -21.50 39.51
CA GLN A 620 8.93 -20.53 38.63
C GLN A 620 7.65 -21.14 38.02
N THR A 621 6.60 -21.21 38.83
CA THR A 621 5.30 -21.78 38.44
C THR A 621 4.38 -20.81 37.70
N ILE A 622 4.81 -19.55 37.56
CA ILE A 622 4.01 -18.46 36.99
C ILE A 622 4.72 -17.84 35.79
N ARG A 623 3.97 -17.56 34.74
CA ARG A 623 4.40 -16.81 33.56
C ARG A 623 3.38 -15.73 33.25
N ILE A 624 3.86 -14.52 32.98
CA ILE A 624 3.00 -13.39 32.63
C ILE A 624 3.13 -13.16 31.13
N ILE A 625 2.01 -12.91 30.47
CA ILE A 625 1.95 -12.51 29.07
C ILE A 625 1.17 -11.21 28.96
N TYR A 626 1.53 -10.40 27.96
CA TYR A 626 0.82 -9.18 27.63
C TYR A 626 0.32 -9.28 26.21
N ILE A 627 -0.95 -8.94 25.99
CA ILE A 627 -1.54 -8.86 24.66
C ILE A 627 -1.81 -7.40 24.34
N TYR A 628 -1.41 -6.97 23.15
CA TYR A 628 -1.59 -5.61 22.65
C TYR A 628 -2.61 -5.61 21.50
N ASN A 629 -3.60 -4.72 21.57
CA ASN A 629 -4.55 -4.45 20.51
C ASN A 629 -4.20 -3.13 19.80
N PRO A 630 -3.62 -3.16 18.58
CA PRO A 630 -3.28 -1.95 17.83
C PRO A 630 -4.46 -1.33 17.07
N THR A 631 -5.69 -1.82 17.28
CA THR A 631 -6.88 -1.35 16.55
C THR A 631 -7.72 -0.40 17.40
N ASP A 632 -8.54 0.41 16.75
CA ASP A 632 -9.55 1.31 17.35
C ASP A 632 -10.82 0.57 17.80
N GLN A 633 -10.88 -0.75 17.62
CA GLN A 633 -12.03 -1.57 17.95
C GLN A 633 -11.69 -2.57 19.05
N ARG A 634 -12.67 -2.86 19.90
CA ARG A 634 -12.60 -3.94 20.87
C ARG A 634 -12.50 -5.28 20.13
N ARG A 635 -11.58 -6.15 20.55
CA ARG A 635 -11.34 -7.43 19.88
C ARG A 635 -11.53 -8.60 20.83
N ILE A 636 -12.29 -9.59 20.36
CA ILE A 636 -12.41 -10.90 21.00
C ILE A 636 -11.77 -11.90 20.05
N GLU A 637 -10.64 -12.49 20.44
CA GLU A 637 -9.83 -13.33 19.56
C GLU A 637 -9.22 -14.51 20.32
N ILE A 638 -8.88 -15.58 19.60
CA ILE A 638 -8.16 -16.72 20.17
C ILE A 638 -6.66 -16.54 19.98
N VAL A 639 -5.93 -16.42 21.07
CA VAL A 639 -4.45 -16.38 21.07
C VAL A 639 -3.89 -17.77 21.31
N LYS A 640 -2.80 -18.11 20.61
CA LYS A 640 -2.10 -19.40 20.70
C LYS A 640 -0.71 -19.25 21.29
N ILE A 641 -0.40 -20.07 22.30
CA ILE A 641 0.86 -20.02 23.06
C ILE A 641 1.46 -21.41 23.12
N LEU A 642 2.77 -21.54 22.93
CA LEU A 642 3.46 -22.82 22.99
C LEU A 642 4.01 -23.05 24.40
N LEU A 643 3.66 -24.18 25.00
CA LEU A 643 4.02 -24.55 26.37
C LEU A 643 4.74 -25.91 26.41
N ASP A 644 5.49 -26.18 27.47
CA ASP A 644 6.10 -27.49 27.76
C ASP A 644 5.30 -28.37 28.71
N THR A 645 4.15 -27.88 29.17
CA THR A 645 3.21 -28.58 30.06
C THR A 645 1.77 -28.33 29.62
N TYR A 646 0.89 -29.29 29.92
CA TYR A 646 -0.54 -29.23 29.65
C TYR A 646 -1.39 -29.01 30.91
N HIS A 647 -0.77 -28.99 32.10
CA HIS A 647 -1.44 -28.66 33.37
C HIS A 647 -1.29 -27.18 33.65
N VAL A 648 -2.18 -26.37 33.08
CA VAL A 648 -2.12 -24.92 33.24
C VAL A 648 -3.50 -24.32 33.48
N ARG A 649 -3.54 -23.30 34.33
CA ARG A 649 -4.69 -22.40 34.48
C ARG A 649 -4.30 -20.99 34.07
N VAL A 650 -5.24 -20.25 33.50
CA VAL A 650 -5.01 -18.86 33.08
C VAL A 650 -5.87 -17.94 33.93
N THR A 651 -5.30 -16.82 34.38
CA THR A 651 -6.04 -15.75 35.08
C THR A 651 -5.80 -14.40 34.43
N SER A 652 -6.76 -13.49 34.53
CA SER A 652 -6.59 -12.06 34.22
C SER A 652 -7.18 -11.26 35.38
N ASN A 653 -6.46 -10.24 35.87
CA ASN A 653 -6.84 -9.51 37.10
C ASN A 653 -7.15 -10.43 38.30
N LYS A 654 -6.39 -11.52 38.44
CA LYS A 654 -6.57 -12.59 39.46
C LYS A 654 -7.84 -13.46 39.29
N GLU A 655 -8.68 -13.18 38.31
CA GLU A 655 -9.87 -13.98 38.00
C GLU A 655 -9.56 -15.11 36.99
N PRO A 656 -10.04 -16.35 37.20
CA PRO A 656 -9.84 -17.46 36.27
C PRO A 656 -10.53 -17.23 34.91
N ILE A 657 -9.80 -17.54 33.82
CA ILE A 657 -10.38 -17.60 32.48
C ILE A 657 -10.87 -19.01 32.21
N GLN A 658 -12.18 -19.15 32.03
CA GLN A 658 -12.80 -20.44 31.76
C GLN A 658 -12.73 -20.83 30.28
N THR A 659 -12.58 -19.86 29.39
CA THR A 659 -12.51 -20.05 27.92
C THR A 659 -11.08 -20.25 27.44
N CYS A 660 -10.47 -21.36 27.86
CA CYS A 660 -9.18 -21.82 27.37
C CYS A 660 -9.23 -23.29 26.92
N GLN A 661 -8.24 -23.73 26.15
CA GLN A 661 -8.14 -25.09 25.63
C GLN A 661 -6.67 -25.46 25.41
N ILE A 662 -6.31 -26.72 25.62
CA ILE A 662 -5.00 -27.28 25.30
C ILE A 662 -5.10 -28.21 24.10
N ASP A 663 -4.29 -27.93 23.09
CA ASP A 663 -4.15 -28.71 21.86
C ASP A 663 -2.76 -29.40 21.78
N PRO A 664 -2.66 -30.53 21.07
CA PRO A 664 -1.35 -31.12 20.76
C PRO A 664 -0.55 -30.22 19.80
N LYS A 665 0.76 -30.14 20.02
CA LYS A 665 1.67 -29.59 19.02
C LYS A 665 2.00 -30.65 17.97
N TRP A 666 1.55 -30.45 16.74
CA TRP A 666 1.88 -31.36 15.64
C TRP A 666 3.27 -31.07 15.06
N SER A 667 4.19 -32.03 15.14
CA SER A 667 5.51 -31.96 14.49
C SER A 667 5.38 -32.19 12.98
N ASN A 668 4.52 -33.13 12.58
CA ASN A 668 4.20 -33.36 11.17
C ASN A 668 2.72 -33.75 11.04
N ARG A 669 1.93 -32.85 10.43
CA ARG A 669 0.49 -33.07 10.22
C ARG A 669 0.17 -34.10 9.14
N ARG A 670 1.09 -34.40 8.21
CA ARG A 670 0.86 -35.42 7.17
C ARG A 670 1.03 -36.84 7.71
N SER A 671 1.98 -37.03 8.61
CA SER A 671 2.23 -38.32 9.25
C SER A 671 1.59 -38.45 10.64
N ASN A 672 0.72 -37.50 11.02
CA ASN A 672 0.04 -37.46 12.32
C ASN A 672 0.99 -37.58 13.52
N ILE A 673 2.19 -36.98 13.43
CA ILE A 673 3.19 -37.02 14.51
C ILE A 673 2.98 -35.82 15.43
N MET A 674 2.70 -36.11 16.70
CA MET A 674 2.62 -35.13 17.79
C MET A 674 3.96 -34.99 18.50
N ASN A 675 4.24 -33.79 18.99
CA ASN A 675 5.31 -33.51 19.92
C ASN A 675 4.87 -33.97 21.33
N GLN A 676 5.73 -34.70 22.03
CA GLN A 676 5.41 -35.25 23.36
C GLN A 676 5.62 -34.23 24.49
N ASN A 677 6.45 -33.22 24.24
CA ASN A 677 6.93 -32.28 25.25
C ASN A 677 6.47 -30.85 24.98
N GLN A 678 5.57 -30.65 24.01
CA GLN A 678 5.08 -29.33 23.63
C GLN A 678 3.57 -29.36 23.36
N PHE A 679 2.89 -28.33 23.83
CA PHE A 679 1.44 -28.19 23.78
C PHE A 679 1.07 -26.78 23.32
N GLU A 680 -0.06 -26.62 22.65
CA GLU A 680 -0.60 -25.31 22.26
C GLU A 680 -1.73 -24.93 23.23
N LEU A 681 -1.55 -23.88 24.02
CA LEU A 681 -2.60 -23.25 24.81
C LEU A 681 -3.35 -22.23 23.95
N LEU A 682 -4.66 -22.40 23.83
CA LEU A 682 -5.59 -21.48 23.20
C LEU A 682 -6.36 -20.74 24.28
N ILE A 683 -6.39 -19.41 24.19
CA ILE A 683 -7.10 -18.56 25.14
C ILE A 683 -7.98 -17.62 24.34
N LEU A 684 -9.28 -17.58 24.65
CA LEU A 684 -10.16 -16.52 24.16
C LEU A 684 -9.88 -15.25 24.96
N ILE A 685 -9.26 -14.28 24.32
CA ILE A 685 -8.96 -12.98 24.90
C ILE A 685 -10.02 -11.96 24.52
N ASP A 686 -10.22 -10.99 25.40
CA ASP A 686 -11.14 -9.88 25.23
C ASP A 686 -10.39 -8.60 25.60
N ILE A 687 -10.14 -7.74 24.61
CA ILE A 687 -9.21 -6.62 24.72
C ILE A 687 -9.79 -5.34 24.09
N GLU A 688 -9.67 -4.25 24.82
CA GLU A 688 -10.17 -2.93 24.41
C GLU A 688 -9.29 -2.30 23.31
N PRO A 689 -9.81 -1.30 22.57
CA PRO A 689 -9.03 -0.53 21.60
C PRO A 689 -7.72 0.02 22.19
N TYR A 690 -6.65 0.02 21.39
CA TYR A 690 -5.34 0.62 21.73
C TYR A 690 -4.78 0.27 23.12
N SER A 691 -5.09 -0.92 23.63
CA SER A 691 -4.78 -1.32 25.00
C SER A 691 -3.79 -2.47 25.06
N ILE A 692 -3.10 -2.57 26.20
CA ILE A 692 -2.29 -3.73 26.57
C ILE A 692 -2.95 -4.39 27.78
N LYS A 693 -3.19 -5.70 27.70
CA LYS A 693 -3.83 -6.47 28.77
C LYS A 693 -2.95 -7.62 29.25
N GLU A 694 -2.83 -7.73 30.56
CA GLU A 694 -2.07 -8.77 31.24
C GLU A 694 -2.90 -10.05 31.42
N TYR A 695 -2.23 -11.18 31.19
CA TYR A 695 -2.71 -12.51 31.55
C TYR A 695 -1.60 -13.29 32.25
N THR A 696 -1.98 -14.09 33.24
CA THR A 696 -1.06 -14.92 34.01
C THR A 696 -1.36 -16.39 33.75
N ILE A 697 -0.33 -17.15 33.33
CA ILE A 697 -0.38 -18.59 33.16
C ILE A 697 0.28 -19.22 34.38
N HIS A 698 -0.45 -20.10 35.07
CA HIS A 698 0.04 -20.83 36.24
C HIS A 698 0.15 -22.30 35.86
N ALA A 699 1.34 -22.89 36.04
CA ALA A 699 1.49 -24.34 36.02
C ALA A 699 0.82 -24.93 37.26
N THR A 700 -0.04 -25.93 37.07
CA THR A 700 -0.77 -26.60 38.15
C THR A 700 -0.35 -28.07 38.23
N THR A 701 -0.64 -28.70 39.37
CA THR A 701 -0.47 -30.15 39.56
C THR A 701 -1.79 -30.90 39.52
N THR A 702 -2.92 -30.19 39.44
CA THR A 702 -4.27 -30.74 39.50
C THR A 702 -5.05 -30.49 38.21
N THR A 703 -5.72 -31.53 37.73
CA THR A 703 -6.50 -31.51 36.47
C THR A 703 -7.81 -30.73 36.58
N GLN A 704 -8.40 -30.62 37.78
CA GLN A 704 -9.68 -29.94 38.00
C GLN A 704 -9.65 -28.42 37.78
N GLN A 705 -8.48 -27.79 37.86
CA GLN A 705 -8.30 -26.35 37.63
C GLN A 705 -7.61 -26.04 36.30
N SER A 706 -7.23 -27.07 35.54
CA SER A 706 -6.51 -26.91 34.28
C SER A 706 -7.46 -26.60 33.12
N CYS A 707 -6.94 -25.90 32.11
CA CYS A 707 -7.62 -25.77 30.83
C CYS A 707 -7.94 -27.16 30.24
N PRO A 708 -9.13 -27.33 29.63
CA PRO A 708 -9.56 -28.60 29.08
C PRO A 708 -8.67 -29.05 27.91
N LEU A 709 -8.44 -30.36 27.83
CA LEU A 709 -7.73 -31.00 26.73
C LEU A 709 -8.66 -31.26 25.55
N THR A 710 -8.16 -31.04 24.34
CA THR A 710 -8.89 -31.35 23.11
C THR A 710 -9.10 -32.84 22.91
N LYS A 711 -10.27 -33.20 22.39
CA LYS A 711 -10.58 -34.55 21.88
C LYS A 711 -10.23 -34.63 20.40
N ILE A 712 -9.59 -35.71 19.99
CA ILE A 712 -9.11 -35.89 18.62
C ILE A 712 -9.86 -37.05 17.98
N GLU A 713 -10.52 -36.78 16.87
CA GLU A 713 -11.20 -37.80 16.06
C GLU A 713 -10.47 -37.96 14.72
N TYR A 714 -10.01 -39.16 14.43
CA TYR A 714 -9.43 -39.54 13.14
C TYR A 714 -10.53 -40.10 12.25
N ILE A 715 -10.83 -39.38 11.17
CA ILE A 715 -11.97 -39.70 10.31
C ILE A 715 -11.48 -40.47 9.09
N ASN A 716 -11.98 -41.69 8.91
CA ASN A 716 -11.64 -42.59 7.80
C ASN A 716 -10.14 -42.97 7.72
N GLU A 717 -9.44 -42.98 8.86
CA GLU A 717 -8.05 -43.40 8.97
C GLU A 717 -7.93 -44.84 9.47
N LYS A 718 -6.88 -45.54 9.03
CA LYS A 718 -6.66 -46.96 9.40
C LYS A 718 -6.08 -47.14 10.79
N GLN A 719 -5.31 -46.17 11.29
CA GLN A 719 -4.63 -46.27 12.58
C GLN A 719 -4.42 -44.88 13.20
N ALA A 720 -4.70 -44.77 14.50
CA ALA A 720 -4.35 -43.58 15.29
C ALA A 720 -2.87 -43.66 15.74
N PRO A 721 -2.17 -42.53 15.93
CA PRO A 721 -0.80 -42.50 16.41
C PRO A 721 -0.63 -43.23 17.76
N THR A 722 0.52 -43.89 17.93
CA THR A 722 0.81 -44.76 19.09
C THR A 722 1.04 -44.00 20.41
N LEU A 723 1.31 -42.68 20.37
CA LEU A 723 1.47 -41.84 21.55
C LEU A 723 0.31 -40.84 21.65
N SER A 724 -0.60 -41.09 22.59
CA SER A 724 -1.86 -40.35 22.76
C SER A 724 -1.90 -39.49 24.02
N LYS A 725 -1.14 -39.81 25.07
CA LYS A 725 -1.23 -39.10 26.35
C LYS A 725 -0.74 -37.65 26.19
N PRO A 726 -1.49 -36.65 26.66
CA PRO A 726 -2.68 -36.74 27.52
C PRO A 726 -4.04 -36.72 26.78
N PHE A 727 -4.07 -36.65 25.45
CA PHE A 727 -5.27 -36.45 24.64
C PHE A 727 -6.10 -37.72 24.44
N GLN A 728 -7.43 -37.55 24.50
CA GLN A 728 -8.37 -38.62 24.14
C GLN A 728 -8.50 -38.70 22.63
N MET A 729 -8.26 -39.88 22.06
CA MET A 729 -8.29 -40.10 20.62
C MET A 729 -9.28 -41.20 20.27
N SER A 730 -9.98 -41.04 19.15
CA SER A 730 -10.86 -42.06 18.58
C SER A 730 -10.73 -42.12 17.06
N ILE A 731 -11.04 -43.27 16.47
CA ILE A 731 -11.12 -43.46 15.02
C ILE A 731 -12.60 -43.64 14.68
N ILE A 732 -13.07 -42.92 13.67
CA ILE A 732 -14.47 -42.94 13.26
C ILE A 732 -14.55 -43.06 11.74
N ASP A 733 -15.39 -43.98 11.25
CA ASP A 733 -15.75 -44.06 9.84
C ASP A 733 -17.00 -43.21 9.57
N ARG A 734 -16.86 -42.18 8.72
CA ARG A 734 -17.97 -41.28 8.36
C ARG A 734 -17.85 -40.84 6.89
N LYS A 735 -18.97 -40.97 6.16
CA LYS A 735 -19.10 -40.43 4.79
C LYS A 735 -19.04 -38.89 4.74
N LYS A 736 -19.52 -38.23 5.79
CA LYS A 736 -19.49 -36.78 6.01
C LYS A 736 -19.36 -36.53 7.51
N PHE A 737 -18.71 -35.46 7.90
CA PHE A 737 -18.63 -35.06 9.30
C PHE A 737 -18.91 -33.57 9.45
N GLN A 738 -19.43 -33.19 10.62
CA GLN A 738 -19.83 -31.83 10.93
C GLN A 738 -19.05 -31.36 12.16
N ILE A 739 -18.61 -30.10 12.11
CA ILE A 739 -18.11 -29.35 13.27
C ILE A 739 -18.98 -28.12 13.42
N GLU A 740 -19.17 -27.65 14.65
CA GLU A 740 -20.02 -26.51 14.93
C GLU A 740 -19.54 -25.70 16.13
N ASN A 741 -19.95 -24.44 16.15
CA ASN A 741 -19.82 -23.56 17.30
C ASN A 741 -21.19 -22.92 17.61
N ARG A 742 -21.20 -21.82 18.38
CA ARG A 742 -22.44 -21.09 18.71
C ARG A 742 -23.14 -20.48 17.48
N PHE A 743 -22.40 -20.18 16.43
CA PHE A 743 -22.86 -19.39 15.28
C PHE A 743 -22.99 -20.19 13.99
N LEU A 744 -22.07 -21.13 13.75
CA LEU A 744 -21.93 -21.85 12.50
C LEU A 744 -21.95 -23.36 12.71
N SER A 745 -22.53 -24.06 11.74
CA SER A 745 -22.35 -25.48 11.49
C SER A 745 -21.70 -25.67 10.13
N ILE A 746 -20.64 -26.48 10.08
CA ILE A 746 -19.83 -26.69 8.89
C ILE A 746 -19.71 -28.20 8.64
N THR A 747 -20.11 -28.65 7.45
CA THR A 747 -19.99 -30.06 7.05
C THR A 747 -18.88 -30.25 6.03
N PHE A 748 -18.12 -31.33 6.21
CA PHE A 748 -17.04 -31.77 5.34
C PHE A 748 -17.36 -33.14 4.72
N SER A 749 -16.73 -33.42 3.59
CA SER A 749 -16.74 -34.73 2.95
C SER A 749 -15.85 -35.71 3.71
N LYS A 750 -15.94 -37.00 3.36
CA LYS A 750 -15.03 -38.05 3.85
C LYS A 750 -13.53 -37.75 3.68
N ASN A 751 -13.19 -36.85 2.74
CA ASN A 751 -11.80 -36.46 2.42
C ASN A 751 -11.41 -35.11 3.06
N GLY A 752 -12.24 -34.54 3.93
CA GLY A 752 -11.97 -33.25 4.59
C GLY A 752 -12.22 -32.02 3.71
N VAL A 753 -12.96 -32.18 2.60
CA VAL A 753 -13.32 -31.06 1.70
C VAL A 753 -14.59 -30.38 2.23
N LEU A 754 -14.61 -29.05 2.29
CA LEU A 754 -15.77 -28.26 2.70
C LEU A 754 -16.96 -28.52 1.77
N LEU A 755 -18.13 -28.87 2.34
CA LEU A 755 -19.35 -29.13 1.58
C LEU A 755 -20.44 -28.09 1.83
N ASN A 756 -20.57 -27.63 3.07
CA ASN A 756 -21.58 -26.62 3.40
C ASN A 756 -21.25 -25.87 4.68
N VAL A 757 -21.69 -24.62 4.72
CA VAL A 757 -21.71 -23.76 5.89
C VAL A 757 -23.15 -23.32 6.13
N GLN A 758 -23.60 -23.43 7.37
CA GLN A 758 -24.91 -22.98 7.81
C GLN A 758 -24.73 -22.09 9.03
N HIS A 759 -25.30 -20.89 8.99
CA HIS A 759 -25.39 -20.05 10.18
C HIS A 759 -26.59 -20.50 11.00
N LYS A 760 -26.42 -20.77 12.30
CA LYS A 760 -27.47 -21.39 13.14
C LYS A 760 -28.72 -20.52 13.32
N ASN A 761 -28.61 -19.21 13.13
CA ASN A 761 -29.76 -18.29 13.19
C ASN A 761 -30.46 -18.06 11.83
N PHE A 762 -29.95 -18.65 10.75
CA PHE A 762 -30.53 -18.52 9.41
C PHE A 762 -30.80 -19.91 8.85
N ASP A 763 -31.97 -20.12 8.23
CA ASP A 763 -32.31 -21.42 7.64
C ASP A 763 -31.49 -21.72 6.37
N GLU A 764 -30.83 -20.70 5.82
CA GLU A 764 -30.07 -20.84 4.58
C GLU A 764 -28.76 -21.60 4.78
N LYS A 765 -28.56 -22.60 3.92
CA LYS A 765 -27.39 -23.46 3.90
C LYS A 765 -26.60 -23.24 2.62
N ILE A 766 -25.45 -22.59 2.74
CA ILE A 766 -24.56 -22.33 1.61
C ILE A 766 -23.78 -23.61 1.30
N ARG A 767 -23.92 -24.11 0.07
CA ARG A 767 -23.21 -25.31 -0.41
C ARG A 767 -21.93 -24.89 -1.13
N PHE A 768 -20.85 -25.62 -0.86
CA PHE A 768 -19.54 -25.38 -1.45
C PHE A 768 -19.10 -26.58 -2.29
N HIS A 769 -18.51 -26.29 -3.44
CA HIS A 769 -17.78 -27.24 -4.27
C HIS A 769 -16.31 -26.82 -4.32
N THR A 770 -15.51 -27.34 -3.38
CA THR A 770 -14.10 -26.98 -3.29
C THR A 770 -13.23 -28.00 -4.02
N ASN A 771 -12.49 -27.54 -5.03
CA ASN A 771 -11.53 -28.34 -5.79
C ASN A 771 -10.16 -27.65 -5.79
N MET A 772 -9.09 -28.44 -5.86
CA MET A 772 -7.76 -27.95 -6.18
C MET A 772 -7.43 -28.32 -7.62
N ILE A 773 -7.05 -27.33 -8.41
CA ILE A 773 -6.66 -27.48 -9.81
C ILE A 773 -5.24 -26.96 -10.01
N ARG A 774 -4.58 -27.46 -11.04
CA ARG A 774 -3.23 -27.03 -11.44
C ARG A 774 -3.29 -26.55 -12.89
N TYR A 775 -2.84 -25.33 -13.13
CA TYR A 775 -2.59 -24.83 -14.48
C TYR A 775 -1.18 -25.24 -14.92
N GLY A 776 -1.06 -25.64 -16.19
CA GLY A 776 0.23 -25.93 -16.84
C GLY A 776 0.79 -24.70 -17.55
N THR A 777 1.95 -24.86 -18.16
CA THR A 777 2.51 -23.90 -19.13
C THR A 777 2.37 -24.48 -20.54
N LEU A 778 2.35 -23.62 -21.56
CA LEU A 778 2.49 -24.06 -22.95
C LEU A 778 3.84 -24.78 -23.14
N LYS A 779 3.91 -25.71 -24.09
CA LYS A 779 5.18 -26.36 -24.45
C LYS A 779 5.98 -25.40 -25.33
N GLU A 780 7.31 -25.48 -25.30
CA GLU A 780 8.17 -24.67 -26.18
C GLU A 780 7.82 -24.81 -27.67
N SER A 781 7.27 -25.95 -28.10
CA SER A 781 6.80 -26.18 -29.47
C SER A 781 5.62 -25.32 -29.90
N ASP A 782 4.87 -24.74 -28.95
CA ASP A 782 3.61 -24.05 -29.19
C ASP A 782 3.79 -22.52 -29.23
N HIS A 783 5.04 -22.03 -29.12
CA HIS A 783 5.42 -20.61 -29.17
C HIS A 783 5.83 -20.10 -30.56
N HIS A 784 5.67 -20.91 -31.61
CA HIS A 784 6.05 -20.57 -32.99
C HIS A 784 4.88 -20.05 -33.83
#